data_AF-A0A2N0VD51-F1
#
_entry.id   AF-A0A2N0VD51-F1
#
_cell.length_a   1.000
_cell.length_b   1.000
_cell.length_c   1.000
_cell.angle_alpha   90.00
_cell.angle_beta   90.00
_cell.angle_gamma   90.00
#
_symmetry.space_group_name_H-M   'P 1'
#
loop_
_entity.id
_entity.type
_entity.pdbx_description
1 polymer ?
#
loop_
_entity_poly.entity_id
_entity_poly.type
_entity_poly.pdbx_seq_one_letter_code
_entity_poly.pdbx_strand_id
1 'polypeptide(L)'
;MSKENKSTAISPNLLSVLLIILGGSLFVGQSPFNDSRPNKASLSQLQQAGFKSDIDARLWQDPFEAIANQNVNSQGYQQYKDQKELIKTLQSHLEDIPDGRQIVIATLMPNGHYQEDVETRRRIRYAVLSGLIGNSKQEYGPSDEEHIGYVNYLLNKSSTLIAFEHLVWKAQPMARSPEAEKHPPILLLYLDSKAFGYEPLKDLFKNLRKLYEKNNKLELNVLGPATSDDLQAMASEALKVGKPKDAPLFRMYSPRATVDEGKLMYGNQAATAHQPSNLAEHFKNHLSFLRTTATDSQLAGALSQELELRGVRIGDQAELAKPTKHVVLISETESLYAYHIGTTFADALVETAMNGKHSFGACRDPMISTAGCANYLQKYVHQYTYFRGLDGKTLRGQSSTSTGNKSGNNDTNSAAEASKAMEHADGDSQFDYMRRLTDRVEELEQELEDHDQAIGAIGILGSDVYDKLLVLQALHAKFPDVWYFTNVMDARLLHPEQNEWARNLIVVSSFGLQLPPALQTRIPPFRDSYQTAYFLAAQMALWDSNHEPSEATGAATACDTTKRQQLLDSEVFNQPALHEIGRSKAFPLDTDTGKTDRQKCDALGPMETLIQSGGDLSDTASTPDSAAAQPFSRFPRLTLKILIGAFVLIGLGLYFRRKIKIATAAKLPVKAAVLRRQRVWLLTAFAIGCGLAAFVLNTLQTEPLALIEGVSMWSTEAIRFAALVVTVYWVIETAKFPLLLWEQLNFSGKFGVSADNRCYAHDRYLDRRLKRNMHVRRISILTFLAWILSFVVILSLGVPFTPYRGPFVYYLDLILLKAILVPAFLFLMISVTEAAQAIIQFIRTIPRAAPWPASMTKEYSDTLNIDAAYLQDWVTIRLVGDMTQQTSRLISYPLFAAALMVLARMSYFDNWHTPPGLLIVIGFCIAYLFYCDFRLKALADETEQNAMKNLRRLSIANHGNVKDSSLAGKLTSLSELAERYAEGTYKPFVQRPIFQGMLLIIMAAAIGYTDYLSIMMKVLG
;
A
#
# COMPACT_ATOMS: atom_id res chain seq x y z
N MET A 1 56.22 -29.62 -24.74
CA MET A 1 55.74 -28.34 -25.29
C MET A 1 54.33 -28.09 -24.78
N SER A 2 54.13 -26.85 -24.34
CA SER A 2 52.96 -26.28 -23.67
C SER A 2 51.62 -26.57 -24.36
N LYS A 3 50.66 -27.13 -23.62
CA LYS A 3 49.23 -26.87 -23.82
C LYS A 3 48.72 -26.16 -22.58
N GLU A 4 48.61 -24.85 -22.71
CA GLU A 4 47.95 -23.97 -21.74
C GLU A 4 46.52 -24.46 -21.49
N ASN A 5 46.26 -24.82 -20.23
CA ASN A 5 44.90 -24.86 -19.71
C ASN A 5 44.39 -23.42 -19.67
N LYS A 6 43.56 -23.05 -20.64
CA LYS A 6 42.71 -21.87 -20.54
C LYS A 6 41.83 -22.04 -19.32
N SER A 7 42.15 -21.29 -18.27
CA SER A 7 41.23 -21.00 -17.19
C SER A 7 39.93 -20.50 -17.83
N THR A 8 38.82 -21.16 -17.53
CA THR A 8 37.49 -20.59 -17.76
C THR A 8 37.33 -19.43 -16.78
N ALA A 9 37.97 -18.32 -17.11
CA ALA A 9 37.64 -17.02 -16.58
C ALA A 9 36.16 -16.79 -16.89
N ILE A 10 35.42 -16.35 -15.88
CA ILE A 10 34.09 -15.77 -16.01
C ILE A 10 34.12 -14.87 -17.25
N SER A 11 33.25 -15.14 -18.24
CA SER A 11 33.20 -14.29 -19.43
C SER A 11 33.03 -12.84 -18.95
N PRO A 12 33.93 -11.91 -19.31
CA PRO A 12 33.84 -10.51 -18.86
C PRO A 12 32.48 -9.89 -19.16
N ASN A 13 31.78 -10.41 -20.17
CA ASN A 13 30.42 -10.05 -20.56
C ASN A 13 29.36 -10.26 -19.46
N LEU A 14 29.49 -11.26 -18.58
CA LEU A 14 28.47 -11.50 -17.54
C LEU A 14 28.67 -10.54 -16.35
N LEU A 15 29.93 -10.28 -15.99
CA LEU A 15 30.28 -9.32 -14.94
C LEU A 15 30.02 -7.89 -15.39
N SER A 16 30.27 -7.58 -16.68
CA SER A 16 29.94 -6.29 -17.26
C SER A 16 28.44 -6.09 -17.41
N VAL A 17 27.65 -7.10 -17.79
CA VAL A 17 26.18 -7.01 -17.76
C VAL A 17 25.68 -6.79 -16.33
N LEU A 18 26.22 -7.49 -15.33
CA LEU A 18 25.87 -7.24 -13.92
C LEU A 18 26.27 -5.84 -13.44
N LEU A 19 27.41 -5.31 -13.86
CA LEU A 19 27.85 -3.94 -13.57
C LEU A 19 27.10 -2.87 -14.36
N ILE A 20 26.59 -3.19 -15.56
CA ILE A 20 25.71 -2.31 -16.35
C ILE A 20 24.30 -2.30 -15.76
N ILE A 21 23.83 -3.43 -15.20
CA ILE A 21 22.56 -3.48 -14.46
C ILE A 21 22.69 -2.71 -13.14
N LEU A 22 23.79 -2.91 -12.39
CA LEU A 22 24.08 -2.14 -11.17
C LEU A 22 24.35 -0.65 -11.47
N GLY A 23 25.05 -0.36 -12.57
CA GLY A 23 25.40 1.01 -12.99
C GLY A 23 24.21 1.76 -13.60
N GLY A 24 23.35 1.06 -14.33
CA GLY A 24 22.10 1.59 -14.87
C GLY A 24 21.09 1.94 -13.76
N SER A 25 21.09 1.19 -12.64
CA SER A 25 20.32 1.57 -11.44
C SER A 25 20.90 2.76 -10.67
N LEU A 26 22.18 3.10 -10.89
CA LEU A 26 22.84 4.23 -10.22
C LEU A 26 22.82 5.53 -11.05
N PHE A 27 22.41 5.47 -12.33
CA PHE A 27 22.25 6.61 -13.22
C PHE A 27 20.81 6.70 -13.73
N VAL A 28 19.85 6.85 -12.81
CA VAL A 28 18.49 7.26 -13.16
C VAL A 28 18.51 8.79 -13.26
N GLY A 29 18.61 9.31 -14.49
CA GLY A 29 18.26 10.70 -14.75
C GLY A 29 16.79 10.93 -14.40
N GLN A 30 16.45 12.12 -13.90
CA GLN A 30 15.08 12.49 -13.57
C GLN A 30 14.17 12.23 -14.78
N SER A 31 13.19 11.35 -14.60
CA SER A 31 12.19 11.08 -15.63
C SER A 31 11.28 12.31 -15.79
N PRO A 32 10.87 12.65 -17.02
CA PRO A 32 9.92 13.74 -17.23
C PRO A 32 8.57 13.45 -16.57
N PHE A 33 7.83 14.51 -16.22
CA PHE A 33 6.47 14.39 -15.69
C PHE A 33 5.53 13.74 -16.69
N ASN A 34 4.68 12.82 -16.20
CA ASN A 34 3.70 12.12 -17.03
C ASN A 34 2.33 12.73 -16.80
N ASP A 35 1.89 13.57 -17.73
CA ASP A 35 0.53 14.11 -17.68
C ASP A 35 -0.48 13.03 -18.10
N SER A 36 -1.34 12.63 -17.15
CA SER A 36 -2.37 11.61 -17.34
C SER A 36 -3.72 12.17 -17.77
N ARG A 37 -3.88 13.50 -17.87
CA ARG A 37 -5.17 14.12 -18.17
C ARG A 37 -5.56 13.93 -19.64
N PRO A 38 -6.74 13.35 -19.95
CA PRO A 38 -7.15 13.10 -21.33
C PRO A 38 -7.51 14.40 -22.05
N ASN A 39 -7.00 14.58 -23.27
CA ASN A 39 -7.33 15.72 -24.14
C ASN A 39 -8.80 15.63 -24.59
N LYS A 40 -9.62 16.63 -24.24
CA LYS A 40 -11.02 16.76 -24.65
C LYS A 40 -11.30 18.10 -25.33
N ALA A 41 -11.97 18.05 -26.48
CA ALA A 41 -12.36 19.23 -27.25
C ALA A 41 -13.02 20.33 -26.41
N SER A 42 -12.75 21.58 -26.79
CA SER A 42 -13.23 22.78 -26.11
C SER A 42 -14.75 22.93 -26.21
N LEU A 43 -15.38 23.33 -25.09
CA LEU A 43 -16.77 23.77 -25.09
C LEU A 43 -16.84 25.13 -25.80
N SER A 44 -17.48 25.19 -26.97
CA SER A 44 -17.92 26.45 -27.57
C SER A 44 -18.88 27.15 -26.62
N GLN A 45 -18.72 28.47 -26.44
CA GLN A 45 -19.54 29.30 -25.54
C GLN A 45 -21.02 28.92 -25.63
N LEU A 46 -21.67 28.73 -24.48
CA LEU A 46 -23.12 28.61 -24.33
C LEU A 46 -23.79 29.88 -24.89
N GLN A 47 -23.98 29.95 -26.20
CA GLN A 47 -24.76 31.00 -26.86
C GLN A 47 -26.25 30.71 -26.73
N GLN A 48 -27.02 31.79 -26.64
CA GLN A 48 -28.44 31.84 -26.34
C GLN A 48 -29.25 30.92 -27.27
N ALA A 49 -29.72 29.80 -26.72
CA ALA A 49 -30.63 28.88 -27.40
C ALA A 49 -32.06 29.03 -26.84
N GLY A 50 -33.07 28.91 -27.70
CA GLY A 50 -34.48 28.86 -27.26
C GLY A 50 -34.82 27.54 -26.56
N PHE A 51 -36.08 27.34 -26.20
CA PHE A 51 -36.59 26.11 -25.60
C PHE A 51 -36.82 25.01 -26.64
N LYS A 52 -36.45 23.76 -26.29
CA LYS A 52 -36.84 22.52 -26.98
C LYS A 52 -37.06 21.47 -25.90
N SER A 53 -38.12 20.66 -26.02
CA SER A 53 -38.50 19.72 -24.96
C SER A 53 -37.45 18.65 -24.72
N ASP A 54 -36.70 18.23 -25.75
CA ASP A 54 -35.89 17.01 -25.66
C ASP A 54 -34.56 17.13 -26.43
N ILE A 55 -33.45 17.04 -25.70
CA ILE A 55 -32.08 16.91 -26.22
C ILE A 55 -31.56 15.51 -25.90
N ASP A 56 -31.12 14.78 -26.93
CA ASP A 56 -30.49 13.46 -26.78
C ASP A 56 -29.33 13.56 -25.78
N ALA A 57 -29.52 12.95 -24.61
CA ALA A 57 -28.55 12.99 -23.52
C ALA A 57 -28.60 11.68 -22.75
N ARG A 58 -27.47 10.98 -22.72
CA ARG A 58 -27.34 9.80 -21.86
C ARG A 58 -27.39 10.24 -20.39
N LEU A 59 -27.94 9.41 -19.52
CA LEU A 59 -28.07 9.68 -18.07
C LEU A 59 -26.73 9.96 -17.36
N TRP A 60 -25.60 9.60 -17.97
CA TRP A 60 -24.24 9.82 -17.45
C TRP A 60 -23.45 10.93 -18.17
N GLN A 61 -24.10 11.75 -18.99
CA GLN A 61 -23.51 12.94 -19.62
C GLN A 61 -23.68 14.20 -18.74
N ASP A 62 -22.83 15.20 -18.95
CA ASP A 62 -22.96 16.48 -18.25
C ASP A 62 -24.21 17.20 -18.77
N PRO A 63 -25.16 17.57 -17.89
CA PRO A 63 -26.42 18.18 -18.31
C PRO A 63 -26.20 19.46 -19.11
N PHE A 64 -25.18 20.27 -18.81
CA PHE A 64 -24.94 21.53 -19.52
C PHE A 64 -24.17 21.34 -20.84
N GLU A 65 -23.23 20.39 -20.89
CA GLU A 65 -22.48 20.05 -22.11
C GLU A 65 -23.37 19.42 -23.18
N ALA A 66 -24.30 18.53 -22.79
CA ALA A 66 -25.25 17.93 -23.71
C ALA A 66 -26.07 19.01 -24.45
N ILE A 67 -26.48 20.05 -23.73
CA ILE A 67 -27.22 21.19 -24.27
C ILE A 67 -26.30 22.06 -25.15
N ALA A 68 -25.05 22.31 -24.73
CA ALA A 68 -24.10 23.13 -25.48
C ALA A 68 -23.76 22.53 -26.87
N ASN A 69 -23.58 21.21 -26.96
CA ASN A 69 -23.09 20.54 -28.17
C ASN A 69 -24.13 20.48 -29.31
N GLN A 70 -25.43 20.58 -29.02
CA GLN A 70 -26.47 20.57 -30.06
C GLN A 70 -26.76 21.96 -30.67
N ASN A 71 -26.21 23.04 -30.11
CA ASN A 71 -26.50 24.43 -30.54
C ASN A 71 -25.81 24.86 -31.86
N VAL A 72 -25.24 23.95 -32.64
CA VAL A 72 -24.51 24.28 -33.89
C VAL A 72 -25.45 24.58 -35.09
N ASN A 73 -26.75 24.30 -35.02
CA ASN A 73 -27.70 24.60 -36.11
C ASN A 73 -28.90 25.43 -35.65
N SER A 74 -28.78 26.76 -35.79
CA SER A 74 -29.69 27.81 -35.32
C SER A 74 -31.02 27.93 -36.10
N GLN A 75 -31.72 26.85 -36.41
CA GLN A 75 -33.05 26.92 -37.03
C GLN A 75 -34.06 26.03 -36.30
N GLY A 76 -34.95 26.64 -35.51
CA GLY A 76 -36.06 25.95 -34.82
C GLY A 76 -36.32 26.37 -33.37
N TYR A 77 -35.49 27.25 -32.79
CA TYR A 77 -35.55 27.60 -31.38
C TYR A 77 -36.61 28.68 -31.07
N GLN A 78 -37.60 28.38 -30.20
CA GLN A 78 -38.45 29.39 -29.60
C GLN A 78 -37.72 30.07 -28.43
N GLN A 79 -37.24 31.28 -28.66
CA GLN A 79 -36.75 32.14 -27.60
C GLN A 79 -37.96 32.74 -26.88
N TYR A 80 -38.28 32.28 -25.67
CA TYR A 80 -39.34 32.88 -24.87
C TYR A 80 -38.98 34.32 -24.53
N LYS A 81 -39.83 35.26 -24.96
CA LYS A 81 -39.66 36.70 -24.69
C LYS A 81 -40.20 37.09 -23.31
N ASP A 82 -41.01 36.24 -22.68
CA ASP A 82 -41.69 36.54 -21.41
C ASP A 82 -41.58 35.39 -20.37
N GLN A 83 -41.29 35.75 -19.12
CA GLN A 83 -41.12 34.86 -17.97
C GLN A 83 -42.41 34.09 -17.63
N LYS A 84 -43.58 34.65 -17.94
CA LYS A 84 -44.88 33.99 -17.74
C LYS A 84 -45.10 32.81 -18.66
N GLU A 85 -44.56 32.87 -19.89
CA GLU A 85 -44.67 31.79 -20.87
C GLU A 85 -43.81 30.60 -20.46
N LEU A 86 -42.61 30.88 -19.91
CA LEU A 86 -41.70 29.88 -19.35
C LEU A 86 -42.30 29.09 -18.19
N ILE A 87 -42.88 29.82 -17.22
CA ILE A 87 -43.55 29.24 -16.05
C ILE A 87 -44.77 28.46 -16.52
N LYS A 88 -45.50 28.95 -17.53
CA LYS A 88 -46.63 28.24 -18.12
C LYS A 88 -46.20 26.98 -18.87
N THR A 89 -45.03 26.94 -19.51
CA THR A 89 -44.50 25.75 -20.18
C THR A 89 -43.99 24.71 -19.18
N LEU A 90 -43.25 25.14 -18.15
CA LEU A 90 -42.89 24.27 -17.02
C LEU A 90 -44.15 23.74 -16.33
N GLN A 91 -45.14 24.62 -16.09
CA GLN A 91 -46.45 24.25 -15.54
C GLN A 91 -47.25 23.35 -16.49
N SER A 92 -47.20 23.53 -17.81
CA SER A 92 -47.94 22.70 -18.76
C SER A 92 -47.35 21.29 -18.90
N HIS A 93 -46.04 21.16 -18.74
CA HIS A 93 -45.41 19.84 -18.53
C HIS A 93 -45.70 19.26 -17.13
N LEU A 94 -46.08 20.10 -16.16
CA LEU A 94 -46.60 19.70 -14.85
C LEU A 94 -48.14 19.50 -14.85
N GLU A 95 -48.88 19.88 -15.90
CA GLU A 95 -50.36 19.91 -15.96
C GLU A 95 -51.00 18.55 -16.31
N ASP A 96 -50.22 17.54 -16.71
CA ASP A 96 -50.68 16.15 -16.79
C ASP A 96 -50.72 15.46 -15.39
N ILE A 97 -50.39 16.20 -14.34
CA ILE A 97 -50.31 15.70 -12.95
C ILE A 97 -51.49 16.29 -12.17
N PRO A 98 -52.42 15.47 -11.63
CA PRO A 98 -53.60 15.95 -10.90
C PRO A 98 -53.21 16.79 -9.67
N ASP A 99 -54.17 17.52 -9.10
CA ASP A 99 -54.15 18.51 -7.97
C ASP A 99 -53.49 18.06 -6.63
N GLY A 100 -52.32 17.41 -6.71
CA GLY A 100 -51.63 16.66 -5.66
C GLY A 100 -50.30 17.27 -5.21
N ARG A 101 -49.68 16.59 -4.23
CA ARG A 101 -48.35 16.93 -3.67
C ARG A 101 -47.27 16.78 -4.74
N GLN A 102 -46.30 17.70 -4.80
CA GLN A 102 -45.20 17.67 -5.78
C GLN A 102 -43.85 17.83 -5.08
N ILE A 103 -42.85 17.04 -5.49
CA ILE A 103 -41.48 17.11 -4.94
C ILE A 103 -40.56 17.72 -6.00
N VAL A 104 -39.88 18.81 -5.65
CA VAL A 104 -38.83 19.42 -6.46
C VAL A 104 -37.49 19.19 -5.78
N ILE A 105 -36.55 18.59 -6.50
CA ILE A 105 -35.16 18.44 -6.05
C ILE A 105 -34.28 19.33 -6.93
N ALA A 106 -33.72 20.38 -6.35
CA ALA A 106 -32.83 21.31 -7.03
C ALA A 106 -31.37 21.00 -6.68
N THR A 107 -30.57 20.59 -7.64
CA THR A 107 -29.15 20.28 -7.47
C THR A 107 -28.29 21.44 -7.98
N LEU A 108 -27.51 22.03 -7.08
CA LEU A 108 -26.57 23.11 -7.40
C LEU A 108 -25.28 22.51 -7.99
N MET A 109 -24.94 22.92 -9.21
CA MET A 109 -23.85 22.38 -10.02
C MET A 109 -22.73 23.41 -10.17
N PRO A 110 -21.45 23.01 -10.04
CA PRO A 110 -20.34 23.92 -10.25
C PRO A 110 -20.17 24.24 -11.74
N ASN A 111 -19.90 25.51 -12.04
CA ASN A 111 -19.63 26.00 -13.39
C ASN A 111 -18.27 26.68 -13.49
N GLY A 112 -17.19 25.90 -13.56
CA GLY A 112 -15.85 26.43 -13.78
C GLY A 112 -15.27 26.12 -15.15
N HIS A 113 -14.09 26.69 -15.42
CA HIS A 113 -13.41 26.61 -16.71
C HIS A 113 -12.44 25.41 -16.81
N TYR A 114 -12.35 24.60 -15.76
CA TYR A 114 -11.49 23.43 -15.69
C TYR A 114 -12.24 22.17 -16.16
N GLN A 115 -11.51 21.23 -16.76
CA GLN A 115 -12.07 19.94 -17.19
C GLN A 115 -12.65 19.13 -16.02
N GLU A 116 -12.07 19.29 -14.82
CA GLU A 116 -12.55 18.65 -13.60
C GLU A 116 -13.98 19.10 -13.23
N ASP A 117 -14.38 20.33 -13.56
CA ASP A 117 -15.74 20.81 -13.27
C ASP A 117 -16.78 20.12 -14.17
N VAL A 118 -16.42 19.80 -15.41
CA VAL A 118 -17.26 19.00 -16.33
C VAL A 118 -17.44 17.58 -15.79
N GLU A 119 -16.34 16.92 -15.43
CA GLU A 119 -16.38 15.56 -14.88
C GLU A 119 -17.17 15.52 -13.57
N THR A 120 -16.97 16.52 -12.71
CA THR A 120 -17.74 16.74 -11.49
C THR A 120 -19.25 16.82 -11.76
N ARG A 121 -19.69 17.58 -12.77
CA ARG A 121 -21.13 17.66 -13.11
C ARG A 121 -21.69 16.32 -13.57
N ARG A 122 -20.95 15.56 -14.38
CA ARG A 122 -21.33 14.18 -14.77
C ARG A 122 -21.51 13.30 -13.53
N ARG A 123 -20.58 13.41 -12.59
CA ARG A 123 -20.55 12.64 -11.36
C ARG A 123 -21.72 12.95 -10.45
N ILE A 124 -22.05 14.23 -10.26
CA ILE A 124 -23.20 14.67 -9.46
C ILE A 124 -24.52 14.18 -10.07
N ARG A 125 -24.74 14.39 -11.39
CA ARG A 125 -25.96 13.92 -12.07
C ARG A 125 -26.16 12.41 -11.90
N TYR A 126 -25.10 11.62 -12.14
CA TYR A 126 -25.15 10.17 -11.95
C TYR A 126 -25.48 9.77 -10.51
N ALA A 127 -24.86 10.42 -9.52
CA ALA A 127 -25.08 10.11 -8.10
C ALA A 127 -26.50 10.42 -7.64
N VAL A 128 -27.03 11.60 -8.00
CA VAL A 128 -28.38 12.02 -7.63
C VAL A 128 -29.42 11.10 -8.27
N LEU A 129 -29.30 10.82 -9.57
CA LEU A 129 -30.19 9.89 -10.26
C LEU A 129 -30.13 8.48 -9.66
N SER A 130 -28.93 7.97 -9.43
CA SER A 130 -28.75 6.64 -8.81
C SER A 130 -29.34 6.59 -7.39
N GLY A 131 -29.28 7.69 -6.63
CA GLY A 131 -29.87 7.78 -5.29
C GLY A 131 -31.40 7.69 -5.29
N LEU A 132 -32.04 8.33 -6.27
CA LEU A 132 -33.48 8.32 -6.44
C LEU A 132 -33.99 7.00 -7.06
N ILE A 133 -33.22 6.41 -7.97
CA ILE A 133 -33.56 5.14 -8.64
C ILE A 133 -33.27 3.93 -7.75
N GLY A 134 -32.12 3.91 -7.07
CA GLY A 134 -31.60 2.75 -6.35
C GLY A 134 -32.31 2.40 -5.03
N ASN A 135 -33.36 3.14 -4.65
CA ASN A 135 -34.12 2.88 -3.43
C ASN A 135 -35.04 1.66 -3.61
N SER A 136 -34.65 0.52 -3.02
CA SER A 136 -35.38 -0.75 -3.12
C SER A 136 -36.85 -0.72 -2.64
N LYS A 137 -37.22 0.25 -1.80
CA LYS A 137 -38.59 0.43 -1.31
C LYS A 137 -39.42 1.35 -2.21
N GLN A 138 -38.78 2.23 -2.97
CA GLN A 138 -39.39 3.33 -3.72
C GLN A 138 -38.57 3.60 -4.99
N GLU A 139 -38.74 2.75 -6.00
CA GLU A 139 -37.97 2.82 -7.25
C GLU A 139 -38.56 3.91 -8.16
N TYR A 140 -37.91 5.07 -8.21
CA TYR A 140 -38.21 6.10 -9.22
C TYR A 140 -37.38 5.84 -10.48
N GLY A 141 -37.86 6.31 -11.62
CA GLY A 141 -37.08 6.32 -12.86
C GLY A 141 -37.46 7.52 -13.73
N PRO A 142 -36.56 7.97 -14.61
CA PRO A 142 -36.88 9.05 -15.52
C PRO A 142 -38.01 8.62 -16.45
N SER A 143 -38.93 9.56 -16.68
CA SER A 143 -40.04 9.37 -17.64
C SER A 143 -39.53 9.34 -19.09
N ASP A 144 -38.40 10.01 -19.35
CA ASP A 144 -37.64 9.92 -20.59
C ASP A 144 -36.18 9.56 -20.27
N GLU A 145 -35.73 8.39 -20.72
CA GLU A 145 -34.38 7.87 -20.50
C GLU A 145 -33.36 8.36 -21.55
N GLU A 146 -33.83 8.91 -22.67
CA GLU A 146 -33.03 9.26 -23.84
C GLU A 146 -32.79 10.78 -23.96
N HIS A 147 -33.63 11.60 -23.33
CA HIS A 147 -33.57 13.05 -23.46
C HIS A 147 -33.49 13.79 -22.12
N ILE A 148 -32.91 15.00 -22.16
CA ILE A 148 -32.92 15.96 -21.06
C ILE A 148 -33.65 17.25 -21.49
N GLY A 149 -34.55 17.71 -20.63
CA GLY A 149 -35.24 18.98 -20.81
C GLY A 149 -34.36 20.15 -20.39
N TYR A 150 -34.50 21.30 -21.05
CA TYR A 150 -33.82 22.50 -20.62
C TYR A 150 -34.63 23.77 -20.86
N VAL A 151 -34.32 24.78 -20.07
CA VAL A 151 -35.00 26.04 -20.10
C VAL A 151 -34.03 27.19 -19.82
N ASN A 152 -34.07 28.22 -20.67
CA ASN A 152 -33.32 29.44 -20.42
C ASN A 152 -34.15 30.38 -19.54
N TYR A 153 -33.62 30.66 -18.36
CA TYR A 153 -34.29 31.46 -17.33
C TYR A 153 -33.52 32.76 -17.10
N LEU A 154 -34.20 33.90 -17.22
CA LEU A 154 -33.63 35.23 -16.95
C LEU A 154 -33.57 35.47 -15.44
N LEU A 155 -32.37 35.32 -14.87
CA LEU A 155 -32.06 35.56 -13.46
C LEU A 155 -31.31 36.89 -13.34
N ASN A 156 -31.91 37.90 -12.70
CA ASN A 156 -31.30 39.23 -12.46
C ASN A 156 -30.65 39.90 -13.71
N LYS A 157 -31.31 39.80 -14.88
CA LYS A 157 -30.86 40.30 -16.21
C LYS A 157 -29.77 39.46 -16.91
N SER A 158 -29.26 38.40 -16.30
CA SER A 158 -28.44 37.37 -16.95
C SER A 158 -29.30 36.15 -17.30
N SER A 159 -29.15 35.61 -18.51
CA SER A 159 -29.78 34.35 -18.90
C SER A 159 -28.99 33.18 -18.31
N THR A 160 -29.65 32.34 -17.53
CA THR A 160 -29.09 31.12 -16.96
C THR A 160 -29.79 29.90 -17.55
N LEU A 161 -29.01 28.87 -17.85
CA LEU A 161 -29.51 27.59 -18.30
C LEU A 161 -29.93 26.74 -17.09
N ILE A 162 -31.16 26.25 -17.12
CA ILE A 162 -31.67 25.25 -16.17
C ILE A 162 -31.95 23.99 -16.95
N ALA A 163 -31.28 22.89 -16.61
CA ALA A 163 -31.62 21.57 -17.13
C ALA A 163 -32.55 20.87 -16.15
N PHE A 164 -33.48 20.05 -16.63
CA PHE A 164 -34.43 19.35 -15.78
C PHE A 164 -34.78 17.96 -16.30
N GLU A 165 -35.19 17.10 -15.38
CA GLU A 165 -35.66 15.75 -15.63
C GLU A 165 -36.89 15.45 -14.78
N HIS A 166 -37.80 14.66 -15.33
CA HIS A 166 -39.02 14.25 -14.64
C HIS A 166 -38.94 12.77 -14.29
N LEU A 167 -39.02 12.48 -12.99
CA LEU A 167 -38.96 11.11 -12.47
C LEU A 167 -40.34 10.66 -11.98
N VAL A 168 -40.72 9.47 -12.39
CA VAL A 168 -41.98 8.82 -12.02
C VAL A 168 -41.70 7.53 -11.25
N TRP A 169 -42.60 7.18 -10.34
CA TRP A 169 -42.51 5.94 -9.59
C TRP A 169 -42.78 4.73 -10.50
N LYS A 170 -41.83 3.78 -10.55
CA LYS A 170 -41.97 2.54 -11.32
C LYS A 170 -42.59 1.47 -10.40
N ALA A 171 -43.91 1.29 -10.49
CA ALA A 171 -44.62 0.26 -9.73
C ALA A 171 -44.12 -1.15 -10.12
N GLN A 172 -43.93 -2.04 -9.14
CA GLN A 172 -43.65 -3.45 -9.44
C GLN A 172 -44.85 -4.07 -10.19
N PRO A 173 -44.61 -4.88 -11.25
CA PRO A 173 -45.64 -5.31 -12.21
C PRO A 173 -46.81 -6.13 -11.63
N MET A 174 -46.77 -6.52 -10.35
CA MET A 174 -47.84 -7.27 -9.67
C MET A 174 -48.76 -6.42 -8.78
N ALA A 175 -48.46 -5.14 -8.52
CA ALA A 175 -49.29 -4.27 -7.67
C ALA A 175 -50.12 -3.30 -8.51
N ARG A 176 -51.37 -3.66 -8.84
CA ARG A 176 -52.39 -2.69 -9.27
C ARG A 176 -53.24 -2.31 -8.06
N SER A 177 -52.97 -1.16 -7.45
CA SER A 177 -53.80 -0.58 -6.37
C SER A 177 -53.31 0.82 -5.94
N PRO A 178 -54.04 1.57 -5.08
CA PRO A 178 -53.95 3.02 -4.81
C PRO A 178 -52.61 3.60 -4.28
N GLU A 179 -51.51 2.84 -4.34
CA GLU A 179 -50.19 3.27 -3.85
C GLU A 179 -49.54 4.36 -4.73
N ALA A 180 -49.96 4.51 -5.98
CA ALA A 180 -49.48 5.58 -6.86
C ALA A 180 -49.77 6.99 -6.32
N GLU A 181 -50.89 7.18 -5.59
CA GLU A 181 -51.19 8.47 -4.94
C GLU A 181 -50.25 8.79 -3.76
N LYS A 182 -49.55 7.79 -3.20
CA LYS A 182 -48.57 7.97 -2.11
C LYS A 182 -47.16 8.33 -2.60
N HIS A 183 -46.90 8.24 -3.90
CA HIS A 183 -45.59 8.46 -4.51
C HIS A 183 -45.67 9.56 -5.57
N PRO A 184 -45.60 10.84 -5.16
CA PRO A 184 -45.73 11.95 -6.08
C PRO A 184 -44.54 12.00 -7.07
N PRO A 185 -44.76 12.46 -8.31
CA PRO A 185 -43.68 12.65 -9.28
C PRO A 185 -42.64 13.64 -8.76
N ILE A 186 -41.38 13.42 -9.17
CA ILE A 186 -40.24 14.25 -8.76
C ILE A 186 -39.76 15.05 -9.97
N LEU A 187 -39.67 16.37 -9.81
CA LEU A 187 -39.00 17.25 -10.76
C LEU A 187 -37.57 17.50 -10.28
N LEU A 188 -36.59 16.99 -11.02
CA LEU A 188 -35.17 17.18 -10.74
C LEU A 188 -34.64 18.35 -11.58
N LEU A 189 -34.08 19.36 -10.92
CA LEU A 189 -33.51 20.56 -11.55
C LEU A 189 -32.00 20.59 -11.36
N TYR A 190 -31.24 20.83 -12.42
CA TYR A 190 -29.81 21.12 -12.39
C TYR A 190 -29.59 22.61 -12.60
N LEU A 191 -29.08 23.27 -11.57
CA LEU A 191 -28.94 24.72 -11.51
C LEU A 191 -27.46 25.10 -11.47
N ASP A 192 -27.05 26.04 -12.31
CA ASP A 192 -25.70 26.61 -12.25
C ASP A 192 -25.52 27.41 -10.95
N SER A 193 -24.58 27.01 -10.09
CA SER A 193 -24.36 27.69 -8.81
C SER A 193 -23.90 29.15 -8.98
N LYS A 194 -23.17 29.48 -10.06
CA LYS A 194 -22.71 30.85 -10.34
C LYS A 194 -23.82 31.79 -10.79
N ALA A 195 -24.99 31.26 -11.14
CA ALA A 195 -26.12 32.09 -11.53
C ALA A 195 -26.71 32.87 -10.35
N PHE A 196 -26.58 32.33 -9.14
CA PHE A 196 -27.07 32.95 -7.91
C PHE A 196 -25.98 33.90 -7.43
N GLY A 197 -26.22 35.21 -7.49
CA GLY A 197 -25.20 36.24 -7.31
C GLY A 197 -24.70 36.39 -5.86
N TYR A 198 -24.55 37.63 -5.38
CA TYR A 198 -24.07 37.91 -4.01
C TYR A 198 -25.12 37.66 -2.91
N GLU A 199 -26.39 37.42 -3.28
CA GLU A 199 -27.50 37.10 -2.36
C GLU A 199 -28.14 35.75 -2.78
N PRO A 200 -27.37 34.63 -2.70
CA PRO A 200 -27.79 33.35 -3.23
C PRO A 200 -29.09 32.80 -2.62
N LEU A 201 -29.33 32.95 -1.31
CA LEU A 201 -30.56 32.47 -0.66
C LEU A 201 -31.77 33.26 -1.11
N LYS A 202 -31.71 34.60 -1.13
CA LYS A 202 -32.80 35.45 -1.59
C LYS A 202 -33.08 35.23 -3.06
N ASP A 203 -32.06 35.08 -3.89
CA ASP A 203 -32.24 34.75 -5.31
C ASP A 203 -32.87 33.36 -5.47
N LEU A 204 -32.41 32.36 -4.73
CA LEU A 204 -32.96 31.01 -4.74
C LEU A 204 -34.43 31.04 -4.30
N PHE A 205 -34.75 31.65 -3.16
CA PHE A 205 -36.12 31.80 -2.66
C PHE A 205 -37.01 32.58 -3.63
N LYS A 206 -36.55 33.73 -4.14
CA LYS A 206 -37.32 34.58 -5.04
C LYS A 206 -37.57 33.92 -6.39
N ASN A 207 -36.58 33.22 -6.95
CA ASN A 207 -36.71 32.60 -8.26
C ASN A 207 -37.49 31.29 -8.19
N LEU A 208 -37.26 30.48 -7.17
CA LEU A 208 -38.08 29.29 -6.94
C LEU A 208 -39.51 29.66 -6.53
N ARG A 209 -39.73 30.82 -5.87
CA ARG A 209 -41.07 31.41 -5.65
C ARG A 209 -41.90 31.57 -6.88
N LYS A 210 -41.29 32.01 -7.96
CA LYS A 210 -42.00 32.18 -9.22
C LYS A 210 -42.44 30.84 -9.82
N LEU A 211 -41.78 29.73 -9.48
CA LEU A 211 -42.23 28.40 -9.89
C LEU A 211 -43.46 27.94 -9.07
N TYR A 212 -43.56 28.33 -7.80
CA TYR A 212 -44.58 27.82 -6.86
C TYR A 212 -45.79 28.74 -6.61
N GLU A 213 -45.85 29.96 -7.16
CA GLU A 213 -46.92 30.95 -6.90
C GLU A 213 -48.38 30.44 -7.06
N LYS A 214 -48.60 29.28 -7.71
CA LYS A 214 -49.92 28.65 -7.85
C LYS A 214 -50.14 27.37 -7.02
N ASN A 215 -49.10 26.73 -6.47
CA ASN A 215 -49.21 25.42 -5.79
C ASN A 215 -48.61 25.46 -4.38
N ASN A 216 -49.47 25.54 -3.37
CA ASN A 216 -49.07 25.60 -1.95
C ASN A 216 -48.63 24.24 -1.37
N LYS A 217 -48.70 23.15 -2.15
CA LYS A 217 -48.32 21.77 -1.74
C LYS A 217 -46.98 21.31 -2.32
N LEU A 218 -46.16 22.24 -2.82
CA LEU A 218 -44.85 21.96 -3.41
C LEU A 218 -43.77 21.89 -2.32
N GLU A 219 -43.02 20.79 -2.30
CA GLU A 219 -41.85 20.63 -1.43
C GLU A 219 -40.56 20.87 -2.21
N LEU A 220 -39.66 21.64 -1.63
CA LEU A 220 -38.41 22.02 -2.28
C LEU A 220 -37.23 21.54 -1.46
N ASN A 221 -36.50 20.58 -2.02
CA ASN A 221 -35.25 20.08 -1.46
C ASN A 221 -34.09 20.55 -2.33
N VAL A 222 -33.07 21.14 -1.73
CA VAL A 222 -31.88 21.63 -2.41
C VAL A 222 -30.68 20.76 -2.05
N LEU A 223 -30.03 20.18 -3.06
CA LEU A 223 -28.77 19.47 -2.93
C LEU A 223 -27.63 20.43 -3.28
N GLY A 224 -26.96 20.94 -2.27
CA GLY A 224 -25.91 21.94 -2.40
C GLY A 224 -25.69 22.72 -1.10
N PRO A 225 -24.82 23.73 -1.13
CA PRO A 225 -24.19 24.33 -2.31
C PRO A 225 -23.05 23.50 -2.93
N ALA A 226 -22.62 23.89 -4.13
CA ALA A 226 -21.60 23.17 -4.90
C ALA A 226 -20.17 23.43 -4.38
N THR A 227 -19.94 24.58 -3.73
CA THR A 227 -18.65 24.99 -3.18
C THR A 227 -18.79 25.51 -1.75
N SER A 228 -17.68 25.56 -1.01
CA SER A 228 -17.65 26.16 0.32
C SER A 228 -17.76 27.69 0.28
N ASP A 229 -17.30 28.33 -0.80
CA ASP A 229 -17.49 29.75 -1.07
C ASP A 229 -18.99 30.10 -1.14
N ASP A 230 -19.76 29.31 -1.89
CA ASP A 230 -21.22 29.45 -2.01
C ASP A 230 -21.91 29.27 -0.65
N LEU A 231 -21.44 28.32 0.18
CA LEU A 231 -21.98 28.10 1.53
C LEU A 231 -21.71 29.28 2.47
N GLN A 232 -20.51 29.86 2.41
CA GLN A 232 -20.20 31.05 3.18
C GLN A 232 -21.08 32.23 2.75
N ALA A 233 -21.26 32.43 1.44
CA ALA A 233 -22.14 33.46 0.92
C ALA A 233 -23.57 33.30 1.47
N MET A 234 -24.13 32.09 1.42
CA MET A 234 -25.44 31.76 2.01
C MET A 234 -25.50 31.99 3.52
N ALA A 235 -24.47 31.58 4.27
CA ALA A 235 -24.41 31.77 5.72
C ALA A 235 -24.35 33.26 6.10
N SER A 236 -23.56 34.05 5.37
CA SER A 236 -23.46 35.50 5.59
C SER A 236 -24.76 36.25 5.26
N GLU A 237 -25.53 35.73 4.30
CA GLU A 237 -26.80 36.31 3.88
C GLU A 237 -27.94 35.98 4.85
N ALA A 238 -27.95 34.78 5.45
CA ALA A 238 -28.98 34.37 6.40
C ALA A 238 -29.17 35.39 7.54
N LEU A 239 -28.08 36.02 8.01
CA LEU A 239 -28.12 37.09 9.01
C LEU A 239 -28.93 38.33 8.58
N LYS A 240 -29.11 38.54 7.28
CA LYS A 240 -29.75 39.72 6.68
C LYS A 240 -31.20 39.44 6.24
N VAL A 241 -31.56 38.17 6.00
CA VAL A 241 -32.84 37.78 5.38
C VAL A 241 -33.79 37.22 6.43
N GLY A 242 -34.90 37.90 6.73
CA GLY A 242 -35.94 37.37 7.61
C GLY A 242 -36.68 36.17 7.02
N LYS A 243 -37.24 35.28 7.88
CA LYS A 243 -38.03 34.12 7.45
C LYS A 243 -39.17 34.55 6.52
N PRO A 244 -39.28 34.03 5.29
CA PRO A 244 -40.39 34.36 4.43
C PRO A 244 -41.72 33.85 5.04
N LYS A 245 -42.68 34.76 5.24
CA LYS A 245 -43.92 34.51 6.02
C LYS A 245 -44.89 33.49 5.42
N ASP A 246 -44.72 33.14 4.13
CA ASP A 246 -45.58 32.22 3.37
C ASP A 246 -44.77 31.23 2.50
N ALA A 247 -43.57 30.81 2.94
CA ALA A 247 -42.71 29.95 2.13
C ALA A 247 -43.06 28.46 2.23
N PRO A 248 -42.97 27.70 1.12
CA PRO A 248 -43.04 26.25 1.14
C PRO A 248 -41.93 25.65 2.01
N LEU A 249 -42.10 24.38 2.38
CA LEU A 249 -41.10 23.64 3.13
C LEU A 249 -39.79 23.58 2.32
N PHE A 250 -38.77 24.30 2.78
CA PHE A 250 -37.46 24.39 2.15
C PHE A 250 -36.44 23.64 3.00
N ARG A 251 -35.84 22.61 2.42
CA ARG A 251 -34.77 21.81 3.03
C ARG A 251 -33.51 21.87 2.17
N MET A 252 -32.35 21.95 2.80
CA MET A 252 -31.06 21.97 2.12
C MET A 252 -30.14 20.90 2.70
N TYR A 253 -29.52 20.14 1.81
CA TYR A 253 -28.56 19.10 2.12
C TYR A 253 -27.23 19.46 1.45
N SER A 254 -26.16 19.58 2.24
CA SER A 254 -24.83 19.98 1.78
C SER A 254 -23.87 18.78 1.72
N PRO A 255 -23.70 18.12 0.55
CA PRO A 255 -22.86 16.94 0.39
C PRO A 255 -21.39 17.22 0.05
N ARG A 256 -21.01 18.48 -0.23
CA ARG A 256 -19.66 18.80 -0.76
C ARG A 256 -18.91 19.94 -0.06
N ALA A 257 -19.59 20.90 0.55
CA ALA A 257 -18.93 21.99 1.25
C ALA A 257 -18.39 21.52 2.62
N THR A 258 -17.09 21.23 2.70
CA THR A 258 -16.45 20.59 3.86
C THR A 258 -15.74 21.55 4.82
N VAL A 259 -15.62 22.84 4.49
CA VAL A 259 -14.91 23.79 5.37
C VAL A 259 -15.50 23.79 6.77
N ASP A 260 -14.60 23.80 7.77
CA ASP A 260 -14.93 23.86 9.18
C ASP A 260 -15.95 24.97 9.47
N GLU A 261 -16.96 24.67 10.29
CA GLU A 261 -18.10 25.57 10.48
C GLU A 261 -17.71 26.87 11.18
N GLY A 262 -16.82 26.79 12.16
CA GLY A 262 -16.30 27.97 12.86
C GLY A 262 -15.53 28.87 11.90
N LYS A 263 -14.63 28.29 11.10
CA LYS A 263 -13.86 29.03 10.10
C LYS A 263 -14.74 29.62 8.99
N LEU A 264 -15.76 28.88 8.56
CA LEU A 264 -16.68 29.36 7.54
C LEU A 264 -17.50 30.56 8.01
N MET A 265 -17.98 30.55 9.26
CA MET A 265 -18.82 31.62 9.82
C MET A 265 -18.03 32.81 10.37
N TYR A 266 -16.88 32.56 11.01
CA TYR A 266 -16.14 33.55 11.81
C TYR A 266 -14.68 33.75 11.36
N GLY A 267 -14.23 33.04 10.33
CA GLY A 267 -12.84 33.05 9.91
C GLY A 267 -11.92 32.52 11.01
N ASN A 268 -10.84 33.23 11.29
CA ASN A 268 -9.90 32.85 12.35
C ASN A 268 -10.31 33.35 13.75
N GLN A 269 -11.53 33.91 13.90
CA GLN A 269 -12.03 34.38 15.18
C GLN A 269 -12.83 33.28 15.89
N ALA A 270 -12.64 33.15 17.20
CA ALA A 270 -13.45 32.24 18.00
C ALA A 270 -14.89 32.74 18.12
N ALA A 271 -15.85 31.81 18.05
CA ALA A 271 -17.25 32.12 18.31
C ALA A 271 -17.44 32.64 19.75
N THR A 272 -18.21 33.70 19.91
CA THR A 272 -18.64 34.20 21.23
C THR A 272 -19.76 33.32 21.79
N ALA A 273 -19.96 33.31 23.11
CA ALA A 273 -20.95 32.47 23.79
C ALA A 273 -22.43 32.72 23.37
N HIS A 274 -22.72 33.72 22.53
CA HIS A 274 -24.06 34.05 22.03
C HIS A 274 -24.20 33.84 20.52
N GLN A 275 -23.14 33.39 19.86
CA GLN A 275 -23.14 33.05 18.44
C GLN A 275 -23.48 31.58 18.24
N PRO A 276 -24.10 31.21 17.10
CA PRO A 276 -24.48 29.83 16.83
C PRO A 276 -23.25 28.92 16.80
N SER A 277 -23.41 27.75 17.41
CA SER A 277 -22.34 26.76 17.55
C SER A 277 -22.07 25.97 16.27
N ASN A 278 -23.08 25.84 15.41
CA ASN A 278 -23.02 25.08 14.16
C ASN A 278 -23.93 25.69 13.07
N LEU A 279 -23.74 25.26 11.81
CA LEU A 279 -24.52 25.78 10.68
C LEU A 279 -26.00 25.45 10.75
N ALA A 280 -26.37 24.29 11.29
CA ALA A 280 -27.78 23.91 11.43
C ALA A 280 -28.52 24.87 12.41
N GLU A 281 -27.86 25.30 13.48
CA GLU A 281 -28.35 26.31 14.41
C GLU A 281 -28.40 27.70 13.74
N HIS A 282 -27.35 28.06 12.99
CA HIS A 282 -27.28 29.33 12.26
C HIS A 282 -28.42 29.50 11.25
N PHE A 283 -28.78 28.43 10.53
CA PHE A 283 -29.88 28.44 9.56
C PHE A 283 -31.26 28.17 10.16
N LYS A 284 -31.36 27.77 11.43
CA LYS A 284 -32.61 27.26 12.06
C LYS A 284 -33.84 28.15 11.86
N ASN A 285 -33.66 29.48 11.84
CA ASN A 285 -34.75 30.43 11.66
C ASN A 285 -35.10 30.74 10.20
N HIS A 286 -34.30 30.25 9.24
CA HIS A 286 -34.39 30.55 7.82
C HIS A 286 -34.76 29.32 6.98
N LEU A 287 -34.07 28.19 7.20
CA LEU A 287 -34.28 26.94 6.47
C LEU A 287 -33.78 25.72 7.26
N SER A 288 -34.27 24.52 6.91
CA SER A 288 -33.73 23.27 7.47
C SER A 288 -32.45 22.90 6.73
N PHE A 289 -31.30 23.10 7.37
CA PHE A 289 -29.98 22.80 6.81
C PHE A 289 -29.40 21.53 7.45
N LEU A 290 -28.96 20.59 6.62
CA LEU A 290 -28.19 19.41 7.04
C LEU A 290 -26.93 19.29 6.20
N ARG A 291 -25.79 19.13 6.87
CA ARG A 291 -24.53 18.82 6.20
C ARG A 291 -24.39 17.30 6.15
N THR A 292 -24.33 16.75 4.94
CA THR A 292 -24.29 15.30 4.69
C THR A 292 -22.87 14.82 4.36
N THR A 293 -21.86 15.53 4.83
CA THR A 293 -20.44 15.25 4.68
C THR A 293 -19.71 15.69 5.94
N ALA A 294 -18.58 15.06 6.27
CA ALA A 294 -17.72 15.49 7.36
C ALA A 294 -17.07 16.84 7.05
N THR A 295 -16.68 17.56 8.11
CA THR A 295 -15.89 18.78 8.06
C THR A 295 -14.41 18.48 7.89
N ASP A 296 -13.64 19.41 7.33
CA ASP A 296 -12.19 19.27 7.18
C ASP A 296 -11.49 19.08 8.55
N SER A 297 -12.04 19.63 9.63
CA SER A 297 -11.55 19.43 11.01
C SER A 297 -11.77 17.99 11.50
N GLN A 298 -12.94 17.41 11.23
CA GLN A 298 -13.23 15.99 11.52
C GLN A 298 -12.31 15.06 10.71
N LEU A 299 -12.13 15.34 9.41
CA LEU A 299 -11.21 14.59 8.54
C LEU A 299 -9.77 14.67 9.07
N ALA A 300 -9.30 15.87 9.39
CA ALA A 300 -7.93 16.08 9.84
C ALA A 300 -7.66 15.45 11.22
N GLY A 301 -8.63 15.46 12.14
CA GLY A 301 -8.51 14.81 13.44
C GLY A 301 -8.31 13.30 13.32
N ALA A 302 -9.11 12.63 12.49
CA ALA A 302 -8.97 11.18 12.26
C ALA A 302 -7.64 10.83 11.58
N LEU A 303 -7.22 11.62 10.59
CA LEU A 303 -5.92 11.44 9.95
C LEU A 303 -4.76 11.63 10.93
N SER A 304 -4.84 12.63 11.81
CA SER A 304 -3.80 12.90 12.80
C SER A 304 -3.60 11.71 13.75
N GLN A 305 -4.69 11.04 14.15
CA GLN A 305 -4.63 9.81 14.95
C GLN A 305 -3.99 8.64 14.18
N GLU A 306 -4.28 8.50 12.88
CA GLU A 306 -3.64 7.49 12.02
C GLU A 306 -2.13 7.75 11.85
N LEU A 307 -1.71 9.00 11.71
CA LEU A 307 -0.29 9.37 11.65
C LEU A 307 0.46 9.01 12.94
N GLU A 308 -0.17 9.15 14.11
CA GLU A 308 0.42 8.70 15.38
C GLU A 308 0.64 7.17 15.41
N LEU A 309 -0.28 6.38 14.85
CA LEU A 309 -0.10 4.92 14.72
C LEU A 309 1.11 4.55 13.85
N ARG A 310 1.47 5.43 12.90
CA ARG A 310 2.62 5.26 12.00
C ARG A 310 3.91 5.91 12.54
N GLY A 311 3.89 6.37 13.79
CA GLY A 311 5.04 6.97 14.46
C GLY A 311 5.35 8.40 14.04
N VAL A 312 4.40 9.10 13.39
CA VAL A 312 4.53 10.52 13.05
C VAL A 312 3.79 11.35 14.09
N ARG A 313 4.56 12.02 14.95
CA ARG A 313 4.03 12.88 16.00
C ARG A 313 4.83 14.18 16.08
N ILE A 314 4.11 15.30 16.14
CA ILE A 314 4.74 16.63 16.21
C ILE A 314 5.06 17.01 17.67
N GLY A 315 6.12 17.81 17.86
CA GLY A 315 6.54 18.32 19.16
C GLY A 315 7.37 17.34 19.99
N ASP A 316 6.87 16.13 20.23
CA ASP A 316 7.56 15.09 21.00
C ASP A 316 8.33 14.12 20.09
N GLN A 317 9.42 13.54 20.61
CA GLN A 317 9.98 12.33 20.03
C GLN A 317 8.96 11.19 20.16
N ALA A 318 8.59 10.55 19.05
CA ALA A 318 7.78 9.35 19.10
C ALA A 318 8.53 8.27 19.90
N GLU A 319 7.85 7.61 20.85
CA GLU A 319 8.46 6.56 21.69
C GLU A 319 9.11 5.43 20.85
N LEU A 320 8.63 5.24 19.61
CA LEU A 320 9.03 4.18 18.69
C LEU A 320 9.93 4.64 17.53
N ALA A 321 10.14 5.94 17.31
CA ALA A 321 10.90 6.46 16.17
C ALA A 321 11.75 7.69 16.53
N LYS A 322 13.06 7.60 16.26
CA LYS A 322 13.98 8.74 16.14
C LYS A 322 14.17 9.03 14.65
N PRO A 323 14.33 10.30 14.21
CA PRO A 323 14.33 11.57 14.95
C PRO A 323 12.93 12.18 15.18
N THR A 324 12.85 13.35 15.81
CA THR A 324 11.60 14.14 15.94
C THR A 324 11.02 14.45 14.56
N LYS A 325 9.71 14.25 14.39
CA LYS A 325 9.07 14.31 13.07
C LYS A 325 8.31 15.62 12.84
N HIS A 326 8.53 16.19 11.65
CA HIS A 326 7.79 17.33 11.13
C HIS A 326 6.76 16.86 10.09
N VAL A 327 5.70 17.65 9.90
CA VAL A 327 4.69 17.40 8.87
C VAL A 327 4.70 18.55 7.88
N VAL A 328 4.72 18.22 6.59
CA VAL A 328 4.60 19.21 5.52
C VAL A 328 3.19 19.12 4.94
N LEU A 329 2.52 20.26 4.77
CA LEU A 329 1.21 20.38 4.15
C LEU A 329 1.35 21.23 2.89
N ILE A 330 0.94 20.68 1.76
CA ILE A 330 0.95 21.33 0.45
C ILE A 330 -0.51 21.47 0.02
N SER A 331 -1.01 22.70 -0.06
CA SER A 331 -2.44 22.97 -0.32
C SER A 331 -2.69 23.86 -1.54
N GLU A 332 -3.81 23.64 -2.22
CA GLU A 332 -4.32 24.59 -3.23
C GLU A 332 -4.55 25.99 -2.60
N THR A 333 -4.52 27.09 -3.37
CA THR A 333 -4.62 28.48 -2.82
C THR A 333 -5.79 29.36 -3.35
N GLU A 334 -6.50 28.96 -4.42
CA GLU A 334 -7.36 29.89 -5.17
C GLU A 334 -8.79 30.09 -4.63
N SER A 335 -9.29 29.18 -3.79
CA SER A 335 -10.66 29.19 -3.26
C SER A 335 -10.69 29.38 -1.75
N LEU A 336 -11.85 29.75 -1.19
CA LEU A 336 -12.03 29.77 0.28
C LEU A 336 -11.75 28.41 0.90
N TYR A 337 -12.14 27.35 0.19
CA TYR A 337 -11.81 25.98 0.57
C TYR A 337 -10.29 25.76 0.67
N ALA A 338 -9.58 26.10 -0.39
CA ALA A 338 -8.12 26.03 -0.48
C ALA A 338 -7.43 26.83 0.64
N TYR A 339 -7.92 28.04 0.94
CA TYR A 339 -7.39 28.88 2.00
C TYR A 339 -7.50 28.24 3.40
N HIS A 340 -8.63 27.57 3.68
CA HIS A 340 -8.88 27.01 5.01
C HIS A 340 -8.40 25.56 5.19
N ILE A 341 -8.31 24.74 4.14
CA ILE A 341 -7.98 23.32 4.31
C ILE A 341 -6.59 23.11 4.92
N GLY A 342 -5.56 23.81 4.42
CA GLY A 342 -4.20 23.70 4.95
C GLY A 342 -4.10 24.10 6.42
N THR A 343 -4.71 25.24 6.78
CA THR A 343 -4.73 25.71 8.17
C THR A 343 -5.55 24.79 9.08
N THR A 344 -6.65 24.22 8.59
CA THR A 344 -7.50 23.31 9.39
C THR A 344 -6.79 21.99 9.69
N PHE A 345 -6.05 21.46 8.72
CA PHE A 345 -5.21 20.29 8.95
C PHE A 345 -4.05 20.60 9.91
N ALA A 346 -3.44 21.78 9.79
CA ALA A 346 -2.40 22.21 10.72
C ALA A 346 -2.92 22.34 12.16
N ASP A 347 -4.07 22.99 12.34
CA ASP A 347 -4.70 23.17 13.66
C ASP A 347 -5.08 21.81 14.29
N ALA A 348 -5.62 20.88 13.50
CA ALA A 348 -5.99 19.55 13.98
C ALA A 348 -4.78 18.70 14.39
N LEU A 349 -3.65 18.81 13.68
CA LEU A 349 -2.39 18.16 14.08
C LEU A 349 -1.90 18.69 15.44
N VAL A 350 -1.96 20.01 15.62
CA VAL A 350 -1.60 20.68 16.89
C VAL A 350 -2.55 20.24 18.01
N GLU A 351 -3.85 20.28 17.77
CA GLU A 351 -4.87 19.88 18.76
C GLU A 351 -4.71 18.41 19.17
N THR A 352 -4.47 17.51 18.22
CA THR A 352 -4.24 16.08 18.49
C THR A 352 -2.99 15.88 19.35
N ALA A 353 -1.89 16.59 19.05
CA ALA A 353 -0.67 16.53 19.85
C ALA A 353 -0.85 17.07 21.28
N MET A 354 -1.74 18.05 21.48
CA MET A 354 -2.10 18.61 22.79
C MET A 354 -3.02 17.69 23.60
N ASN A 355 -4.04 17.12 22.97
CA ASN A 355 -5.12 16.40 23.65
C ASN A 355 -4.95 14.87 23.62
N GLY A 356 -3.96 14.34 22.90
CA GLY A 356 -3.72 12.91 22.76
C GLY A 356 -3.32 12.22 24.07
N LYS A 357 -3.46 10.88 24.12
CA LYS A 357 -3.13 10.03 25.29
C LYS A 357 -1.69 10.26 25.81
N HIS A 358 -0.79 10.62 24.91
CA HIS A 358 0.61 10.89 25.21
C HIS A 358 0.97 12.38 25.13
N SER A 359 0.00 13.31 25.31
CA SER A 359 0.14 14.78 25.13
C SER A 359 1.52 15.39 25.40
N PHE A 360 1.93 16.34 24.54
CA PHE A 360 3.28 16.94 24.53
C PHE A 360 3.74 17.28 25.96
N GLY A 361 4.90 16.75 26.36
CA GLY A 361 5.35 16.80 27.75
C GLY A 361 5.36 18.23 28.34
N ALA A 362 5.80 19.22 27.56
CA ALA A 362 5.80 20.62 28.02
C ALA A 362 4.39 21.23 28.07
N CYS A 363 3.45 20.79 27.23
CA CYS A 363 2.05 21.26 27.28
C CYS A 363 1.27 20.75 28.50
N ARG A 364 1.87 19.86 29.31
CA ARG A 364 1.34 19.45 30.62
C ARG A 364 1.77 20.38 31.75
N ASP A 365 2.74 21.27 31.51
CA ASP A 365 3.17 22.25 32.51
C ASP A 365 2.07 23.31 32.68
N PRO A 366 1.46 23.45 33.87
CA PRO A 366 0.42 24.45 34.12
C PRO A 366 0.91 25.90 33.99
N MET A 367 2.23 26.14 33.90
CA MET A 367 2.79 27.47 33.62
C MET A 367 2.71 27.87 32.13
N ILE A 368 2.56 26.91 31.22
CA ILE A 368 2.47 27.18 29.78
C ILE A 368 0.99 27.36 29.43
N SER A 369 0.64 28.53 28.88
CA SER A 369 -0.71 28.75 28.39
C SER A 369 -1.01 27.84 27.19
N THR A 370 -2.27 27.44 27.02
CA THR A 370 -2.74 26.65 25.87
C THR A 370 -2.29 27.27 24.55
N ALA A 371 -2.36 28.60 24.43
CA ALA A 371 -1.89 29.34 23.26
C ALA A 371 -0.36 29.28 23.08
N GLY A 372 0.41 29.34 24.17
CA GLY A 372 1.87 29.19 24.13
C GLY A 372 2.30 27.81 23.65
N CYS A 373 1.61 26.76 24.11
CA CYS A 373 1.81 25.39 23.66
C CYS A 373 1.47 25.21 22.17
N ALA A 374 0.31 25.70 21.72
CA ALA A 374 -0.09 25.64 20.31
C ALA A 374 0.94 26.32 19.39
N ASN A 375 1.40 27.52 19.74
CA ASN A 375 2.42 28.25 18.99
C ASN A 375 3.77 27.52 18.92
N TYR A 376 4.11 26.72 19.93
CA TYR A 376 5.32 25.90 19.92
C TYR A 376 5.17 24.73 18.95
N LEU A 377 4.06 24.00 19.03
CA LEU A 377 3.76 22.86 18.16
C LEU A 377 3.61 23.26 16.68
N GLN A 378 3.13 24.48 16.41
CA GLN A 378 2.99 25.01 15.05
C GLN A 378 4.32 25.01 14.26
N LYS A 379 5.47 25.11 14.94
CA LYS A 379 6.80 25.06 14.31
C LYS A 379 7.13 23.72 13.65
N TYR A 380 6.39 22.67 14.02
CA TYR A 380 6.55 21.32 13.48
C TYR A 380 5.68 21.05 12.26
N VAL A 381 4.83 22.01 11.87
CA VAL A 381 3.94 21.92 10.72
C VAL A 381 4.31 22.99 9.70
N HIS A 382 4.86 22.57 8.56
CA HIS A 382 5.30 23.44 7.48
C HIS A 382 4.24 23.48 6.38
N GLN A 383 3.82 24.68 5.98
CA GLN A 383 2.75 24.86 5.00
C GLN A 383 3.28 25.50 3.72
N TYR A 384 2.97 24.88 2.59
CA TYR A 384 3.24 25.39 1.25
C TYR A 384 1.95 25.38 0.42
N THR A 385 1.97 26.12 -0.68
CA THR A 385 0.79 26.24 -1.54
C THR A 385 1.11 26.09 -3.03
N TYR A 386 0.12 25.67 -3.80
CA TYR A 386 0.18 25.58 -5.26
C TYR A 386 -1.12 26.09 -5.91
N PHE A 387 -1.05 26.49 -7.17
CA PHE A 387 -2.21 26.91 -7.96
C PHE A 387 -2.88 25.71 -8.65
N ARG A 388 -4.21 25.76 -8.81
CA ARG A 388 -4.97 24.69 -9.47
C ARG A 388 -4.68 24.69 -10.97
N GLY A 389 -4.71 23.52 -11.60
CA GLY A 389 -4.47 23.36 -13.04
C GLY A 389 -3.00 23.45 -13.41
N LEU A 390 -2.14 22.70 -12.70
CA LEU A 390 -0.69 22.71 -12.87
C LEU A 390 -0.23 22.27 -14.27
N ASP A 391 -1.07 21.49 -14.95
CA ASP A 391 -0.84 21.01 -16.31
C ASP A 391 -1.06 22.06 -17.40
N GLY A 392 -1.61 23.24 -17.04
CA GLY A 392 -1.94 24.31 -18.00
C GLY A 392 -3.15 24.01 -18.90
N LYS A 393 -3.86 22.89 -18.67
CA LYS A 393 -4.97 22.46 -19.53
C LYS A 393 -6.28 23.14 -19.10
N THR A 394 -6.73 24.09 -19.90
CA THR A 394 -8.07 24.69 -19.78
C THR A 394 -9.01 24.22 -20.88
N LEU A 395 -10.32 24.39 -20.67
CA LEU A 395 -11.33 24.11 -21.69
C LEU A 395 -11.16 24.98 -22.97
N ARG A 396 -10.37 26.06 -22.94
CA ARG A 396 -10.13 26.95 -24.09
C ARG A 396 -8.79 26.71 -24.80
N GLY A 397 -7.80 26.13 -24.13
CA GLY A 397 -6.42 25.99 -24.64
C GLY A 397 -6.22 24.95 -25.74
N GLN A 398 -7.19 24.06 -26.00
CA GLN A 398 -7.03 23.01 -27.02
C GLN A 398 -7.26 23.47 -28.48
N SER A 399 -7.55 24.75 -28.72
CA SER A 399 -7.77 25.30 -30.06
C SER A 399 -6.51 25.87 -30.75
N SER A 400 -5.32 25.74 -30.18
CA SER A 400 -4.07 26.03 -30.89
C SER A 400 -3.61 24.81 -31.69
N THR A 401 -4.33 24.48 -32.77
CA THR A 401 -3.69 23.81 -33.89
C THR A 401 -2.55 24.71 -34.37
N SER A 402 -1.32 24.34 -34.03
CA SER A 402 -0.12 24.91 -34.62
C SER A 402 -0.19 24.73 -36.14
N THR A 403 -0.56 25.80 -36.85
CA THR A 403 -0.28 25.96 -38.28
C THR A 403 1.23 26.15 -38.44
N GLY A 404 1.99 25.07 -38.25
CA GLY A 404 3.38 24.94 -38.64
C GLY A 404 3.45 24.11 -39.92
N ASN A 405 3.95 24.72 -41.01
CA ASN A 405 4.15 24.06 -42.29
C ASN A 405 4.81 22.67 -42.13
N LYS A 406 4.17 21.63 -42.67
CA LYS A 406 4.79 20.32 -42.88
C LYS A 406 5.91 20.45 -43.92
N SER A 407 7.14 20.65 -43.44
CA SER A 407 8.34 20.24 -44.15
C SER A 407 8.80 18.93 -43.52
N GLY A 408 8.85 17.86 -44.32
CA GLY A 408 9.20 16.54 -43.85
C GLY A 408 10.64 16.46 -43.33
N ASN A 409 10.80 15.80 -42.18
CA ASN A 409 11.85 14.81 -42.00
C ASN A 409 11.40 13.82 -40.91
N ASN A 410 11.62 12.53 -41.17
CA ASN A 410 11.38 11.47 -40.20
C ASN A 410 12.46 11.55 -39.11
N ASP A 411 12.11 11.99 -37.91
CA ASP A 411 12.97 11.84 -36.74
C ASP A 411 12.17 11.33 -35.54
N THR A 412 12.54 10.14 -35.06
CA THR A 412 11.99 9.39 -33.92
C THR A 412 12.38 9.99 -32.56
N ASN A 413 12.55 11.32 -32.46
CA ASN A 413 13.02 11.98 -31.23
C ASN A 413 12.01 12.96 -30.58
N SER A 414 10.77 13.06 -31.06
CA SER A 414 9.85 14.12 -30.63
C SER A 414 9.31 13.97 -29.20
N ALA A 415 9.33 12.78 -28.59
CA ALA A 415 8.79 12.58 -27.24
C ALA A 415 9.71 13.12 -26.14
N ALA A 416 11.02 12.96 -26.30
CA ALA A 416 12.02 13.40 -25.31
C ALA A 416 12.30 14.92 -25.37
N GLU A 417 12.14 15.54 -26.54
CA GLU A 417 12.22 16.99 -26.70
C GLU A 417 10.94 17.71 -26.24
N ALA A 418 9.76 17.14 -26.50
CA ALA A 418 8.50 17.68 -25.96
C ALA A 418 8.44 17.58 -24.42
N SER A 419 8.97 16.48 -23.85
CA SER A 419 9.04 16.31 -22.40
C SER A 419 10.08 17.22 -21.74
N LYS A 420 11.18 17.57 -22.42
CA LYS A 420 12.12 18.60 -21.95
C LYS A 420 11.58 20.02 -22.12
N ALA A 421 10.77 20.27 -23.15
CA ALA A 421 10.10 21.56 -23.36
C ALA A 421 9.02 21.82 -22.30
N MET A 422 8.32 20.78 -21.82
CA MET A 422 7.35 20.86 -20.71
C MET A 422 7.96 21.28 -19.35
N GLU A 423 9.28 21.32 -19.22
CA GLU A 423 9.98 21.65 -17.96
C GLU A 423 10.60 23.05 -17.95
N HIS A 424 10.38 23.83 -19.01
CA HIS A 424 10.85 25.20 -19.04
C HIS A 424 9.93 26.11 -18.19
N ALA A 425 10.47 27.24 -17.74
CA ALA A 425 9.72 28.25 -16.97
C ALA A 425 8.85 29.16 -17.87
N ASP A 426 8.43 28.67 -19.04
CA ASP A 426 7.57 29.35 -20.01
C ASP A 426 6.49 28.39 -20.56
N GLY A 427 5.34 28.96 -20.93
CA GLY A 427 4.17 28.20 -21.39
C GLY A 427 3.03 28.14 -20.36
N ASP A 428 2.02 27.32 -20.68
CA ASP A 428 0.80 27.21 -19.85
C ASP A 428 1.00 26.28 -18.63
N SER A 429 1.92 25.32 -18.70
CA SER A 429 2.21 24.38 -17.60
C SER A 429 3.06 25.01 -16.50
N GLN A 430 2.81 24.63 -15.25
CA GLN A 430 3.49 25.15 -14.04
C GLN A 430 4.43 24.12 -13.40
N PHE A 431 5.02 23.22 -14.19
CA PHE A 431 5.88 22.14 -13.67
C PHE A 431 7.21 22.64 -13.09
N ASP A 432 7.71 23.81 -13.52
CA ASP A 432 8.93 24.40 -12.96
C ASP A 432 8.70 24.83 -11.49
N TYR A 433 7.54 25.41 -11.18
CA TYR A 433 7.14 25.73 -9.80
C TYR A 433 7.06 24.47 -8.94
N MET A 434 6.61 23.34 -9.50
CA MET A 434 6.59 22.07 -8.76
C MET A 434 7.99 21.58 -8.38
N ARG A 435 8.96 21.74 -9.29
CA ARG A 435 10.36 21.42 -9.00
C ARG A 435 10.93 22.32 -7.92
N ARG A 436 10.73 23.64 -8.04
CA ARG A 436 11.17 24.61 -7.03
C ARG A 436 10.53 24.35 -5.66
N LEU A 437 9.26 23.95 -5.63
CA LEU A 437 8.59 23.53 -4.39
C LEU A 437 9.28 22.29 -3.80
N THR A 438 9.57 21.31 -4.64
CA THR A 438 10.27 20.07 -4.23
C THR A 438 11.68 20.37 -3.72
N ASP A 439 12.42 21.25 -4.39
CA ASP A 439 13.74 21.74 -3.97
C ASP A 439 13.64 22.46 -2.61
N ARG A 440 12.59 23.27 -2.40
CA ARG A 440 12.39 23.97 -1.13
C ARG A 440 12.06 23.03 0.03
N VAL A 441 11.33 21.94 -0.22
CA VAL A 441 11.08 20.89 0.78
C VAL A 441 12.38 20.11 1.05
N GLU A 442 13.26 19.95 0.07
CA GLU A 442 14.57 19.30 0.24
C GLU A 442 15.53 20.16 1.06
N GLU A 443 15.57 21.47 0.82
CA GLU A 443 16.30 22.41 1.68
C GLU A 443 15.80 22.32 3.13
N LEU A 444 14.48 22.22 3.33
CA LEU A 444 13.91 22.04 4.66
C LEU A 444 14.35 20.72 5.31
N GLU A 445 14.34 19.60 4.60
CA GLU A 445 14.80 18.32 5.15
C GLU A 445 16.27 18.39 5.57
N GLN A 446 17.12 19.02 4.76
CA GLN A 446 18.54 19.24 5.09
C GLN A 446 18.71 20.08 6.36
N GLU A 447 17.94 21.17 6.50
CA GLU A 447 17.94 22.00 7.72
C GLU A 447 17.47 21.23 8.96
N LEU A 448 16.52 20.30 8.81
CA LEU A 448 16.01 19.47 9.90
C LEU A 448 17.00 18.37 10.30
N GLU A 449 17.66 17.74 9.33
CA GLU A 449 18.67 16.70 9.57
C GLU A 449 19.84 17.22 10.43
N ASP A 450 20.26 18.47 10.21
CA ASP A 450 21.30 19.16 11.02
C ASP A 450 20.92 19.28 12.52
N HIS A 451 19.64 19.14 12.85
CA HIS A 451 19.08 19.25 14.19
C HIS A 451 18.56 17.92 14.77
N ASP A 452 18.90 16.76 14.17
CA ASP A 452 18.34 15.45 14.54
C ASP A 452 16.80 15.47 14.50
N GLN A 453 16.26 16.07 13.43
CA GLN A 453 14.85 16.15 13.05
C GLN A 453 14.69 15.63 11.61
N ALA A 454 13.47 15.27 11.21
CA ALA A 454 13.19 14.87 9.83
C ALA A 454 11.71 15.06 9.50
N ILE A 455 11.38 15.12 8.22
CA ILE A 455 10.00 15.02 7.74
C ILE A 455 9.49 13.60 8.01
N GLY A 456 8.31 13.50 8.61
CA GLY A 456 7.63 12.23 8.91
C GLY A 456 6.46 11.96 7.97
N ALA A 457 5.77 13.01 7.54
CA ALA A 457 4.67 12.91 6.61
C ALA A 457 4.53 14.16 5.71
N ILE A 458 4.05 13.95 4.49
CA ILE A 458 3.69 15.01 3.54
C ILE A 458 2.22 14.86 3.13
N GLY A 459 1.43 15.88 3.43
CA GLY A 459 0.03 16.00 3.06
C GLY A 459 -0.18 16.84 1.81
N ILE A 460 -0.90 16.31 0.83
CA ILE A 460 -1.22 17.03 -0.40
C ILE A 460 -2.74 17.24 -0.45
N LEU A 461 -3.17 18.48 -0.30
CA LEU A 461 -4.55 18.86 -0.05
C LEU A 461 -5.08 19.70 -1.20
N GLY A 462 -6.25 19.35 -1.73
CA GLY A 462 -6.84 20.11 -2.83
C GLY A 462 -8.11 19.50 -3.38
N SER A 463 -8.65 20.12 -4.42
CA SER A 463 -9.87 19.69 -5.09
C SER A 463 -9.63 18.85 -6.35
N ASP A 464 -8.57 19.13 -7.10
CA ASP A 464 -8.24 18.46 -8.37
C ASP A 464 -7.29 17.26 -8.15
N VAL A 465 -7.72 16.07 -8.57
CA VAL A 465 -6.94 14.83 -8.37
C VAL A 465 -5.73 14.76 -9.29
N TYR A 466 -5.77 15.38 -10.47
CA TYR A 466 -4.62 15.37 -11.38
C TYR A 466 -3.47 16.20 -10.82
N ASP A 467 -3.78 17.38 -10.25
CA ASP A 467 -2.78 18.21 -9.60
C ASP A 467 -2.14 17.47 -8.42
N LYS A 468 -2.93 16.77 -7.59
CA LYS A 468 -2.42 15.94 -6.49
C LYS A 468 -1.47 14.85 -6.98
N LEU A 469 -1.81 14.15 -8.06
CA LEU A 469 -0.96 13.09 -8.62
C LEU A 469 0.36 13.66 -9.17
N LEU A 470 0.34 14.86 -9.75
CA LEU A 470 1.55 15.55 -10.22
C LEU A 470 2.46 15.98 -9.05
N VAL A 471 1.87 16.52 -7.98
CA VAL A 471 2.60 16.87 -6.75
C VAL A 471 3.20 15.60 -6.11
N LEU A 472 2.43 14.51 -6.03
CA LEU A 472 2.89 13.21 -5.54
C LEU A 472 4.05 12.68 -6.35
N GLN A 473 3.95 12.72 -7.69
CA GLN A 473 5.01 12.27 -8.60
C GLN A 473 6.31 13.06 -8.37
N ALA A 474 6.23 14.38 -8.17
CA ALA A 474 7.40 15.22 -7.93
C ALA A 474 8.10 14.89 -6.60
N LEU A 475 7.32 14.70 -5.53
CA LEU A 475 7.86 14.52 -4.20
C LEU A 475 8.36 13.09 -3.95
N HIS A 476 7.65 12.07 -4.44
CA HIS A 476 8.02 10.67 -4.22
C HIS A 476 9.39 10.33 -4.82
N ALA A 477 9.81 11.07 -5.86
CA ALA A 477 11.15 10.93 -6.45
C ALA A 477 12.28 11.35 -5.49
N LYS A 478 12.03 12.30 -4.57
CA LYS A 478 13.02 12.80 -3.60
C LYS A 478 12.82 12.27 -2.18
N PHE A 479 11.58 11.99 -1.79
CA PHE A 479 11.21 11.57 -0.43
C PHE A 479 10.49 10.21 -0.41
N PRO A 480 11.17 9.11 -0.82
CA PRO A 480 10.56 7.78 -0.87
C PRO A 480 10.20 7.22 0.54
N ASP A 481 10.92 7.64 1.58
CA ASP A 481 10.82 7.10 2.94
C ASP A 481 9.85 7.90 3.86
N VAL A 482 8.91 8.65 3.27
CA VAL A 482 7.96 9.52 3.99
C VAL A 482 6.52 9.04 3.81
N TRP A 483 5.68 9.21 4.83
CA TRP A 483 4.25 8.92 4.70
C TRP A 483 3.52 9.99 3.91
N TYR A 484 2.83 9.60 2.85
CA TYR A 484 1.99 10.51 2.07
C TYR A 484 0.53 10.39 2.48
N PHE A 485 -0.16 11.53 2.52
CA PHE A 485 -1.61 11.54 2.68
C PHE A 485 -2.29 12.59 1.82
N THR A 486 -3.58 12.40 1.57
CA THR A 486 -4.44 13.36 0.86
C THR A 486 -5.87 13.31 1.36
N ASN A 487 -6.64 14.33 0.99
CA ASN A 487 -8.08 14.42 1.20
C ASN A 487 -8.84 13.90 -0.04
N VAL A 488 -10.08 13.45 0.17
CA VAL A 488 -11.04 13.02 -0.89
C VAL A 488 -10.61 11.74 -1.60
N MET A 489 -11.38 10.67 -1.38
CA MET A 489 -11.20 9.41 -2.10
C MET A 489 -11.67 9.53 -3.55
N ASP A 490 -10.82 9.12 -4.51
CA ASP A 490 -11.10 9.09 -5.94
C ASP A 490 -10.51 7.83 -6.58
N ALA A 491 -11.27 7.20 -7.48
CA ALA A 491 -10.89 5.96 -8.17
C ALA A 491 -9.65 6.13 -9.08
N ARG A 492 -9.32 7.35 -9.51
CA ARG A 492 -8.10 7.63 -10.29
C ARG A 492 -6.82 7.32 -9.50
N LEU A 493 -6.86 7.40 -8.17
CA LEU A 493 -5.74 7.00 -7.30
C LEU A 493 -5.44 5.49 -7.40
N LEU A 494 -6.41 4.68 -7.81
CA LEU A 494 -6.31 3.23 -7.95
C LEU A 494 -5.85 2.78 -9.34
N HIS A 495 -5.61 3.72 -10.27
CA HIS A 495 -5.26 3.38 -11.63
C HIS A 495 -3.85 2.76 -11.66
N PRO A 496 -3.62 1.63 -12.38
CA PRO A 496 -2.33 0.94 -12.37
C PRO A 496 -1.12 1.81 -12.77
N GLU A 497 -1.32 2.82 -13.63
CA GLU A 497 -0.28 3.77 -14.02
C GLU A 497 0.17 4.70 -12.89
N GLN A 498 -0.66 4.87 -11.86
CA GLN A 498 -0.39 5.74 -10.73
C GLN A 498 0.20 4.96 -9.54
N ASN A 499 0.24 3.62 -9.60
CA ASN A 499 0.67 2.76 -8.51
C ASN A 499 2.11 3.01 -8.02
N GLU A 500 2.97 3.59 -8.87
CA GLU A 500 4.35 3.93 -8.50
C GLU A 500 4.42 4.99 -7.39
N TRP A 501 3.49 5.96 -7.38
CA TRP A 501 3.46 7.06 -6.41
C TRP A 501 2.20 7.12 -5.54
N ALA A 502 1.08 6.52 -5.98
CA ALA A 502 -0.18 6.53 -5.23
C ALA A 502 -0.31 5.34 -4.27
N ARG A 503 0.47 4.27 -4.42
CA ARG A 503 0.44 3.13 -3.48
C ARG A 503 0.98 3.55 -2.11
N ASN A 504 0.39 3.00 -1.04
CA ASN A 504 0.64 3.41 0.35
C ASN A 504 0.22 4.86 0.69
N LEU A 505 -0.47 5.55 -0.22
CA LEU A 505 -1.09 6.84 0.06
C LEU A 505 -2.26 6.67 1.05
N ILE A 506 -2.26 7.46 2.12
CA ILE A 506 -3.35 7.50 3.09
C ILE A 506 -4.37 8.53 2.61
N VAL A 507 -5.61 8.12 2.43
CA VAL A 507 -6.69 8.98 1.94
C VAL A 507 -7.76 9.13 3.00
N VAL A 508 -8.01 10.37 3.41
CA VAL A 508 -9.08 10.70 4.35
C VAL A 508 -10.25 11.36 3.63
N SER A 509 -11.47 10.90 3.92
CA SER A 509 -12.68 11.38 3.26
C SER A 509 -13.91 11.07 4.10
N SER A 510 -15.03 11.76 3.84
CA SER A 510 -16.29 11.51 4.56
C SER A 510 -16.81 10.09 4.34
N PHE A 511 -16.63 9.56 3.12
CA PHE A 511 -17.07 8.23 2.71
C PHE A 511 -16.06 7.60 1.76
N GLY A 512 -16.04 6.27 1.69
CA GLY A 512 -15.34 5.56 0.62
C GLY A 512 -16.06 5.67 -0.73
N LEU A 513 -15.60 4.88 -1.71
CA LEU A 513 -16.24 4.76 -3.03
C LEU A 513 -17.58 4.00 -2.99
N GLN A 514 -17.93 3.42 -1.85
CA GLN A 514 -19.13 2.62 -1.68
C GLN A 514 -19.73 2.80 -0.28
N LEU A 515 -21.05 2.89 -0.19
CA LEU A 515 -21.84 2.80 1.03
C LEU A 515 -22.13 1.33 1.37
N PRO A 516 -22.62 1.04 2.59
CA PRO A 516 -23.11 -0.28 2.95
C PRO A 516 -24.08 -0.83 1.88
N PRO A 517 -24.00 -2.13 1.52
CA PRO A 517 -24.84 -2.72 0.48
C PRO A 517 -26.35 -2.54 0.72
N ALA A 518 -26.78 -2.38 1.98
CA ALA A 518 -28.15 -2.09 2.35
C ALA A 518 -28.67 -0.74 1.80
N LEU A 519 -27.79 0.25 1.64
CA LEU A 519 -28.10 1.58 1.11
C LEU A 519 -27.89 1.70 -0.40
N GLN A 520 -26.75 1.19 -0.86
CA GLN A 520 -26.36 1.34 -2.27
C GLN A 520 -27.02 0.31 -3.18
N THR A 521 -27.54 -0.78 -2.61
CA THR A 521 -28.33 -1.82 -3.26
C THR A 521 -27.63 -2.41 -4.49
N ARG A 522 -28.07 -2.05 -5.71
CA ARG A 522 -27.60 -2.56 -7.00
C ARG A 522 -26.69 -1.59 -7.74
N ILE A 523 -26.42 -0.41 -7.17
CA ILE A 523 -25.59 0.62 -7.80
C ILE A 523 -24.10 0.25 -7.62
N PRO A 524 -23.28 0.26 -8.68
CA PRO A 524 -21.86 -0.04 -8.58
C PRO A 524 -21.12 1.01 -7.73
N PRO A 525 -19.89 0.72 -7.25
CA PRO A 525 -19.06 1.70 -6.58
C PRO A 525 -18.90 2.98 -7.39
N PHE A 526 -18.91 4.12 -6.69
CA PHE A 526 -18.74 5.43 -7.28
C PHE A 526 -17.27 5.72 -7.61
N ARG A 527 -17.04 6.80 -8.38
CA ARG A 527 -15.70 7.25 -8.76
C ARG A 527 -15.06 8.13 -7.71
N ASP A 528 -15.83 8.81 -6.86
CA ASP A 528 -15.30 9.59 -5.75
C ASP A 528 -16.23 9.59 -4.53
N SER A 529 -15.70 10.06 -3.40
CA SER A 529 -16.42 10.18 -2.13
C SER A 529 -17.55 11.22 -2.15
N TYR A 530 -17.50 12.24 -3.00
CA TYR A 530 -18.57 13.24 -3.10
C TYR A 530 -19.79 12.68 -3.81
N GLN A 531 -19.64 11.82 -4.82
CA GLN A 531 -20.74 11.08 -5.42
C GLN A 531 -21.47 10.25 -4.38
N THR A 532 -20.73 9.59 -3.49
CA THR A 532 -21.29 8.85 -2.36
C THR A 532 -22.14 9.77 -1.47
N ALA A 533 -21.66 10.98 -1.17
CA ALA A 533 -22.40 11.96 -0.39
C ALA A 533 -23.65 12.50 -1.12
N TYR A 534 -23.58 12.80 -2.42
CA TYR A 534 -24.72 13.25 -3.22
C TYR A 534 -25.79 12.17 -3.37
N PHE A 535 -25.39 10.91 -3.56
CA PHE A 535 -26.29 9.76 -3.58
C PHE A 535 -27.09 9.67 -2.28
N LEU A 536 -26.40 9.76 -1.14
CA LEU A 536 -27.02 9.72 0.17
C LEU A 536 -27.92 10.93 0.44
N ALA A 537 -27.47 12.13 0.06
CA ALA A 537 -28.28 13.35 0.18
C ALA A 537 -29.57 13.27 -0.63
N ALA A 538 -29.53 12.69 -1.84
CA ALA A 538 -30.72 12.45 -2.65
C ALA A 538 -31.70 11.46 -1.98
N GLN A 539 -31.19 10.37 -1.39
CA GLN A 539 -32.02 9.44 -0.62
C GLN A 539 -32.62 10.09 0.64
N MET A 540 -31.86 10.94 1.33
CA MET A 540 -32.35 11.69 2.51
C MET A 540 -33.44 12.69 2.14
N ALA A 541 -33.25 13.43 1.04
CA ALA A 541 -34.25 14.37 0.53
C ALA A 541 -35.56 13.66 0.16
N LEU A 542 -35.47 12.50 -0.50
CA LEU A 542 -36.64 11.68 -0.83
C LEU A 542 -37.32 11.12 0.42
N TRP A 543 -36.54 10.63 1.39
CA TRP A 543 -37.06 10.08 2.64
C TRP A 543 -37.83 11.12 3.45
N ASP A 544 -37.25 12.30 3.64
CA ASP A 544 -37.86 13.41 4.38
C ASP A 544 -39.10 13.97 3.65
N SER A 545 -39.17 13.81 2.32
CA SER A 545 -40.36 14.20 1.54
C SER A 545 -41.49 13.17 1.66
N ASN A 546 -41.20 11.88 1.85
CA ASN A 546 -42.24 10.86 1.95
C ASN A 546 -42.78 10.67 3.38
N HIS A 547 -42.02 11.06 4.40
CA HIS A 547 -42.48 11.08 5.78
C HIS A 547 -42.99 12.50 6.11
N GLU A 548 -44.32 12.72 6.03
CA GLU A 548 -44.89 13.92 6.64
C GLU A 548 -44.52 13.96 8.13
N PRO A 549 -44.29 15.15 8.72
CA PRO A 549 -44.24 15.28 10.17
C PRO A 549 -45.63 14.92 10.69
N SER A 550 -45.85 13.63 10.97
CA SER A 550 -47.08 13.14 11.57
C SER A 550 -47.34 13.98 12.80
N GLU A 551 -48.52 14.60 12.87
CA GLU A 551 -49.09 15.01 14.13
C GLU A 551 -48.90 13.85 15.12
N ALA A 552 -48.26 14.19 16.23
CA ALA A 552 -47.73 13.25 17.18
C ALA A 552 -48.84 12.38 17.78
N THR A 553 -49.00 11.16 17.28
CA THR A 553 -49.56 10.07 18.07
C THR A 553 -48.42 9.38 18.80
N GLY A 554 -48.15 9.84 20.02
CA GLY A 554 -47.49 9.05 21.08
C GLY A 554 -45.97 8.89 20.97
N ALA A 555 -45.24 9.69 21.76
CA ALA A 555 -43.98 9.34 22.43
C ALA A 555 -42.72 8.95 21.61
N ALA A 556 -42.68 9.12 20.29
CA ALA A 556 -41.41 9.23 19.56
C ALA A 556 -41.09 10.72 19.38
N THR A 557 -40.15 11.26 20.16
CA THR A 557 -39.72 12.65 20.05
C THR A 557 -39.22 12.94 18.63
N ALA A 558 -39.96 13.74 17.85
CA ALA A 558 -39.49 14.30 16.59
C ALA A 558 -38.14 14.99 16.83
N CYS A 559 -37.10 14.54 16.12
CA CYS A 559 -35.74 15.07 16.27
C CYS A 559 -35.62 16.38 15.47
N ASP A 560 -35.39 17.50 16.14
CA ASP A 560 -35.12 18.81 15.51
C ASP A 560 -33.87 18.72 14.60
N THR A 561 -33.80 19.52 13.53
CA THR A 561 -32.72 19.51 12.53
C THR A 561 -31.35 19.69 13.17
N THR A 562 -31.22 20.59 14.16
CA THR A 562 -29.96 20.78 14.91
C THR A 562 -29.54 19.52 15.65
N LYS A 563 -30.49 18.78 16.23
CA LYS A 563 -30.20 17.51 16.93
C LYS A 563 -29.86 16.40 15.93
N ARG A 564 -30.49 16.38 14.75
CA ARG A 564 -30.09 15.48 13.64
C ARG A 564 -28.64 15.74 13.23
N GLN A 565 -28.24 17.01 13.05
CA GLN A 565 -26.87 17.36 12.70
C GLN A 565 -25.87 16.92 13.78
N GLN A 566 -26.14 17.23 15.06
CA GLN A 566 -25.28 16.81 16.17
C GLN A 566 -25.07 15.29 16.22
N LEU A 567 -26.13 14.51 15.98
CA LEU A 567 -26.03 13.05 15.93
C LEU A 567 -25.19 12.56 14.74
N LEU A 568 -25.33 13.19 13.56
CA LEU A 568 -24.49 12.87 12.41
C LEU A 568 -23.01 13.14 12.73
N ASP A 569 -22.72 14.29 13.33
CA ASP A 569 -21.36 14.67 13.70
C ASP A 569 -20.74 13.74 14.75
N SER A 570 -21.52 13.30 15.74
CA SER A 570 -21.01 12.43 16.81
C SER A 570 -20.92 10.95 16.45
N GLU A 571 -21.87 10.43 15.66
CA GLU A 571 -21.99 8.99 15.37
C GLU A 571 -21.45 8.59 14.00
N VAL A 572 -21.55 9.46 12.99
CA VAL A 572 -21.14 9.15 11.61
C VAL A 572 -19.82 9.84 11.27
N PHE A 573 -19.74 11.16 11.42
CA PHE A 573 -18.57 11.92 10.96
C PHE A 573 -17.44 12.05 11.99
N ASN A 574 -17.65 11.57 13.21
CA ASN A 574 -16.57 11.38 14.20
C ASN A 574 -15.59 10.26 13.79
N GLN A 575 -15.99 9.39 12.86
CA GLN A 575 -15.16 8.34 12.29
C GLN A 575 -15.20 8.40 10.76
N PRO A 576 -14.57 9.43 10.16
CA PRO A 576 -14.53 9.54 8.71
C PRO A 576 -13.76 8.36 8.10
N ALA A 577 -14.02 8.10 6.83
CA ALA A 577 -13.44 6.98 6.12
C ALA A 577 -11.94 7.24 5.81
N LEU A 578 -11.09 6.44 6.43
CA LEU A 578 -9.66 6.36 6.16
C LEU A 578 -9.37 5.16 5.27
N HIS A 579 -8.58 5.38 4.23
CA HIS A 579 -8.15 4.31 3.33
C HIS A 579 -6.65 4.38 3.08
N GLU A 580 -6.05 3.22 2.85
CA GLU A 580 -4.72 3.12 2.25
C GLU A 580 -4.82 2.56 0.84
N ILE A 581 -4.17 3.22 -0.11
CA ILE A 581 -4.20 2.84 -1.52
C ILE A 581 -3.29 1.62 -1.75
N GLY A 582 -3.89 0.50 -2.15
CA GLY A 582 -3.18 -0.67 -2.65
C GLY A 582 -3.11 -0.71 -4.17
N ARG A 583 -2.48 -1.76 -4.71
CA ARG A 583 -2.27 -1.92 -6.17
C ARG A 583 -3.56 -2.02 -6.99
N SER A 584 -4.63 -2.54 -6.41
CA SER A 584 -5.90 -2.75 -7.14
C SER A 584 -7.12 -2.11 -6.49
N LYS A 585 -7.05 -1.83 -5.18
CA LYS A 585 -8.17 -1.30 -4.40
C LYS A 585 -7.69 -0.47 -3.21
N ALA A 586 -8.58 0.37 -2.71
CA ALA A 586 -8.39 1.09 -1.45
C ALA A 586 -8.78 0.18 -0.27
N PHE A 587 -7.89 0.07 0.70
CA PHE A 587 -8.10 -0.71 1.92
C PHE A 587 -8.60 0.21 3.04
N PRO A 588 -9.80 -0.03 3.61
CA PRO A 588 -10.26 0.75 4.75
C PRO A 588 -9.37 0.50 5.97
N LEU A 589 -8.96 1.57 6.65
CA LEU A 589 -8.19 1.54 7.89
C LEU A 589 -9.17 1.68 9.05
N ASP A 590 -9.38 0.59 9.80
CA ASP A 590 -10.31 0.57 10.92
C ASP A 590 -9.76 1.45 12.06
N THR A 591 -10.58 2.37 12.57
CA THR A 591 -10.29 3.20 13.74
C THR A 591 -11.00 2.58 14.94
N ASP A 592 -10.29 1.72 15.67
CA ASP A 592 -10.78 1.07 16.88
C ASP A 592 -11.20 2.13 17.91
N THR A 593 -12.50 2.38 18.03
CA THR A 593 -13.07 3.02 19.21
C THR A 593 -14.39 2.35 19.56
N GLY A 594 -14.48 1.98 20.84
CA GLY A 594 -15.38 0.95 21.34
C GLY A 594 -16.85 1.22 21.06
N LYS A 595 -17.61 0.12 21.16
CA LYS A 595 -19.07 0.08 21.16
C LYS A 595 -19.64 1.15 22.09
N THR A 596 -19.90 2.34 21.56
CA THR A 596 -20.82 3.29 22.18
C THR A 596 -22.22 2.74 21.99
N ASP A 597 -23.02 2.75 23.05
CA ASP A 597 -24.44 2.41 22.97
C ASP A 597 -25.11 3.46 22.07
N ARG A 598 -25.15 3.20 20.76
CA ARG A 598 -25.60 4.17 19.76
C ARG A 598 -27.09 4.43 19.96
N GLN A 599 -27.43 5.70 20.17
CA GLN A 599 -28.81 6.10 20.44
C GLN A 599 -29.66 5.93 19.17
N LYS A 600 -30.69 5.06 19.23
CA LYS A 600 -31.63 4.89 18.11
C LYS A 600 -32.41 6.19 17.88
N CYS A 601 -32.24 6.76 16.69
CA CYS A 601 -33.06 7.86 16.19
C CYS A 601 -33.58 7.46 14.81
N ASP A 602 -34.78 6.87 14.76
CA ASP A 602 -35.52 6.55 13.53
C ASP A 602 -35.67 7.78 12.60
N ALA A 603 -35.52 9.00 13.14
CA ALA A 603 -35.53 10.27 12.43
C ALA A 603 -34.30 10.53 11.54
N LEU A 604 -33.24 9.70 11.56
CA LEU A 604 -32.08 9.84 10.69
C LEU A 604 -32.31 9.26 9.28
N GLY A 605 -33.40 8.51 9.08
CA GLY A 605 -33.76 7.97 7.77
C GLY A 605 -32.68 7.03 7.21
N PRO A 606 -32.26 7.19 5.94
CA PRO A 606 -31.22 6.34 5.33
C PRO A 606 -29.92 6.28 6.16
N MET A 607 -29.54 7.37 6.82
CA MET A 607 -28.33 7.44 7.65
C MET A 607 -28.35 6.50 8.86
N GLU A 608 -29.53 6.09 9.33
CA GLU A 608 -29.61 5.13 10.43
C GLU A 608 -28.98 3.79 10.04
N THR A 609 -29.13 3.37 8.78
CA THR A 609 -28.51 2.12 8.31
C THR A 609 -26.98 2.21 8.26
N LEU A 610 -26.39 3.40 8.09
CA LEU A 610 -24.94 3.62 8.26
C LEU A 610 -24.52 3.43 9.72
N ILE A 611 -25.31 3.96 10.65
CA ILE A 611 -25.07 3.82 12.09
C ILE A 611 -25.24 2.36 12.54
N GLN A 612 -26.22 1.63 12.01
CA GLN A 612 -26.44 0.22 12.34
C GLN A 612 -25.38 -0.68 11.68
N SER A 613 -25.08 -0.46 10.40
CA SER A 613 -24.05 -1.24 9.68
C SER A 613 -22.64 -0.97 10.20
N GLY A 614 -22.34 0.21 10.75
CA GLY A 614 -21.08 0.46 11.45
C GLY A 614 -20.89 -0.40 12.72
N GLY A 615 -21.94 -1.07 13.22
CA GLY A 615 -21.83 -2.10 14.25
C GLY A 615 -21.59 -3.51 13.68
N ASP A 616 -22.07 -3.79 12.46
CA ASP A 616 -22.05 -5.10 11.80
C ASP A 616 -20.96 -5.24 10.69
N LEU A 617 -20.28 -4.16 10.32
CA LEU A 617 -19.16 -4.18 9.36
C LEU A 617 -17.89 -4.83 9.94
N SER A 618 -17.85 -5.08 11.26
CA SER A 618 -16.86 -5.96 11.88
C SER A 618 -17.17 -7.46 11.76
N ASP A 619 -18.41 -7.84 11.37
CA ASP A 619 -18.85 -9.24 11.28
C ASP A 619 -19.21 -9.71 9.85
N THR A 620 -19.17 -8.84 8.83
CA THR A 620 -19.51 -9.22 7.43
C THR A 620 -18.33 -9.40 6.47
N ALA A 621 -17.10 -9.37 6.97
CA ALA A 621 -16.00 -10.13 6.36
C ALA A 621 -15.98 -11.57 6.90
N SER A 622 -17.14 -12.22 6.95
CA SER A 622 -17.24 -13.65 7.22
C SER A 622 -17.95 -14.35 6.06
N THR A 623 -17.17 -15.14 5.32
CA THR A 623 -17.66 -16.47 4.94
C THR A 623 -18.20 -17.16 6.21
N PRO A 624 -19.32 -17.89 6.15
CA PRO A 624 -20.06 -18.31 7.33
C PRO A 624 -19.26 -19.33 8.14
N ASP A 625 -19.10 -19.10 9.44
CA ASP A 625 -19.64 -20.02 10.47
C ASP A 625 -19.23 -19.61 11.89
N SER A 626 -20.26 -19.56 12.75
CA SER A 626 -20.29 -19.79 14.20
C SER A 626 -19.81 -18.70 15.19
N ALA A 627 -20.81 -17.92 15.65
CA ALA A 627 -21.24 -17.79 17.05
C ALA A 627 -20.18 -17.81 18.18
N ALA A 628 -19.95 -16.65 18.80
CA ALA A 628 -20.38 -16.36 20.19
C ALA A 628 -19.72 -15.08 20.73
N ALA A 629 -20.50 -14.00 20.81
CA ALA A 629 -20.20 -12.83 21.60
C ALA A 629 -20.29 -13.15 23.11
N GLN A 630 -19.32 -12.72 23.91
CA GLN A 630 -19.50 -11.72 24.98
C GLN A 630 -18.19 -11.49 25.79
N PRO A 631 -17.99 -10.27 26.33
CA PRO A 631 -16.69 -9.78 26.79
C PRO A 631 -16.69 -9.51 28.29
N PHE A 632 -16.29 -10.46 29.15
CA PHE A 632 -15.80 -10.14 30.52
C PHE A 632 -15.01 -11.27 31.22
N SER A 633 -14.61 -12.33 30.51
CA SER A 633 -13.89 -13.48 31.10
C SER A 633 -12.50 -13.73 30.47
N ARG A 634 -11.86 -12.68 29.92
CA ARG A 634 -10.69 -12.83 29.02
C ARG A 634 -9.36 -13.12 29.71
N PHE A 635 -9.22 -12.90 31.03
CA PHE A 635 -7.97 -13.22 31.75
C PHE A 635 -7.74 -14.73 32.01
N PRO A 636 -8.71 -15.54 32.49
CA PRO A 636 -8.45 -16.95 32.77
C PRO A 636 -8.43 -17.87 31.53
N ARG A 637 -8.94 -17.43 30.36
CA ARG A 637 -8.91 -18.23 29.12
C ARG A 637 -7.62 -18.05 28.32
N LEU A 638 -7.00 -16.87 28.38
CA LEU A 638 -5.70 -16.59 27.76
C LEU A 638 -4.59 -17.39 28.47
N THR A 639 -4.62 -17.40 29.81
CA THR A 639 -3.70 -18.21 30.63
C THR A 639 -3.91 -19.70 30.42
N LEU A 640 -5.17 -20.17 30.35
CA LEU A 640 -5.48 -21.58 30.09
C LEU A 640 -5.00 -22.06 28.71
N LYS A 641 -5.10 -21.22 27.65
CA LYS A 641 -4.62 -21.57 26.30
C LYS A 641 -3.09 -21.58 26.21
N ILE A 642 -2.41 -20.64 26.86
CA ILE A 642 -0.95 -20.62 26.99
C ILE A 642 -0.47 -21.82 27.82
N LEU A 643 -1.18 -22.15 28.91
CA LEU A 643 -0.90 -23.33 29.74
C LEU A 643 -1.12 -24.64 28.99
N ILE A 644 -2.19 -24.78 28.19
CA ILE A 644 -2.44 -25.97 27.36
C ILE A 644 -1.32 -26.13 26.32
N GLY A 645 -0.90 -25.04 25.64
CA GLY A 645 0.23 -25.06 24.72
C GLY A 645 1.54 -25.48 25.41
N ALA A 646 1.82 -24.93 26.60
CA ALA A 646 2.97 -25.30 27.41
C ALA A 646 2.89 -26.75 27.92
N PHE A 647 1.71 -27.23 28.34
CA PHE A 647 1.51 -28.60 28.83
C PHE A 647 1.64 -29.65 27.72
N VAL A 648 1.20 -29.33 26.50
CA VAL A 648 1.40 -30.17 25.32
C VAL A 648 2.88 -30.23 24.96
N LEU A 649 3.60 -29.11 25.01
CA LEU A 649 5.06 -29.06 24.78
C LEU A 649 5.86 -29.81 25.87
N ILE A 650 5.48 -29.66 27.14
CA ILE A 650 6.09 -30.38 28.28
C ILE A 650 5.76 -31.88 28.22
N GLY A 651 4.52 -32.24 27.89
CA GLY A 651 4.06 -33.63 27.72
C GLY A 651 4.78 -34.34 26.57
N LEU A 652 4.95 -33.66 25.42
CA LEU A 652 5.76 -34.14 24.30
C LEU A 652 7.24 -34.28 24.71
N GLY A 653 7.80 -33.30 25.40
CA GLY A 653 9.17 -33.36 25.92
C GLY A 653 9.42 -34.53 26.89
N LEU A 654 8.46 -34.81 27.79
CA LEU A 654 8.50 -35.94 28.72
C LEU A 654 8.30 -37.29 28.02
N TYR A 655 7.40 -37.37 27.04
CA TYR A 655 7.19 -38.54 26.19
C TYR A 655 8.48 -38.91 25.41
N PHE A 656 9.16 -37.91 24.83
CA PHE A 656 10.44 -38.11 24.15
C PHE A 656 11.56 -38.48 25.12
N ARG A 657 11.66 -37.86 26.31
CA ARG A 657 12.60 -38.28 27.36
C ARG A 657 12.40 -39.74 27.78
N ARG A 658 11.15 -40.20 27.88
CA ARG A 658 10.82 -41.60 28.21
C ARG A 658 11.24 -42.57 27.09
N LYS A 659 10.98 -42.22 25.83
CA LYS A 659 11.44 -43.00 24.65
C LYS A 659 12.97 -43.01 24.52
N ILE A 660 13.65 -41.92 24.86
CA ILE A 660 15.12 -41.85 24.91
C ILE A 660 15.67 -42.78 26.00
N LYS A 661 15.11 -42.75 27.22
CA LYS A 661 15.51 -43.66 28.31
C LYS A 661 15.27 -45.15 27.96
N ILE A 662 14.17 -45.46 27.26
CA ILE A 662 13.88 -46.84 26.82
C ILE A 662 14.85 -47.26 25.69
N ALA A 663 15.19 -46.36 24.78
CA ALA A 663 16.14 -46.63 23.70
C ALA A 663 17.59 -46.78 24.20
N THR A 664 18.01 -46.00 25.20
CA THR A 664 19.34 -46.15 25.82
C THR A 664 19.43 -47.37 26.73
N ALA A 665 18.34 -47.77 27.39
CA ALA A 665 18.27 -49.02 28.16
C ALA A 665 18.28 -50.28 27.28
N ALA A 666 17.82 -50.19 26.02
CA ALA A 666 17.68 -51.32 25.11
C ALA A 666 18.90 -51.59 24.20
N LYS A 667 20.00 -50.79 24.27
CA LYS A 667 21.23 -50.94 23.45
C LYS A 667 20.99 -51.20 21.94
N LEU A 668 19.90 -50.69 21.37
CA LEU A 668 19.59 -50.86 19.94
C LEU A 668 20.32 -49.78 19.11
N PRO A 669 20.91 -50.12 17.95
CA PRO A 669 21.55 -49.15 17.07
C PRO A 669 20.45 -48.27 16.48
N VAL A 670 20.34 -47.03 16.98
CA VAL A 670 19.34 -46.07 16.50
C VAL A 670 19.70 -45.68 15.07
N LYS A 671 19.13 -46.40 14.09
CA LYS A 671 19.27 -46.09 12.66
C LYS A 671 18.79 -44.67 12.39
N ALA A 672 19.57 -43.93 11.59
CA ALA A 672 19.38 -42.54 11.17
C ALA A 672 17.97 -42.20 10.61
N ALA A 673 17.17 -43.19 10.23
CA ALA A 673 15.79 -43.03 9.76
C ALA A 673 14.84 -42.46 10.84
N VAL A 674 15.06 -42.75 12.12
CA VAL A 674 14.18 -42.28 13.22
C VAL A 674 14.43 -40.79 13.54
N LEU A 675 15.69 -40.35 13.52
CA LEU A 675 16.06 -38.93 13.64
C LEU A 675 15.57 -38.09 12.45
N ARG A 676 15.51 -38.69 11.24
CA ARG A 676 15.04 -38.03 10.01
C ARG A 676 13.53 -37.74 10.07
N ARG A 677 12.71 -38.65 10.63
CA ARG A 677 11.27 -38.41 10.89
C ARG A 677 11.00 -37.41 12.02
N GLN A 678 11.85 -37.34 13.05
CA GLN A 678 11.71 -36.37 14.15
C GLN A 678 11.92 -34.91 13.72
N ARG A 679 12.77 -34.66 12.72
CA ARG A 679 13.05 -33.30 12.22
C ARG A 679 11.91 -32.72 11.38
N VAL A 680 11.27 -33.54 10.55
CA VAL A 680 10.13 -33.11 9.73
C VAL A 680 8.95 -32.70 10.63
N TRP A 681 8.69 -33.47 11.70
CA TRP A 681 7.58 -33.20 12.63
C TRP A 681 7.76 -31.94 13.49
N LEU A 682 8.99 -31.63 13.92
CA LEU A 682 9.29 -30.40 14.67
C LEU A 682 9.16 -29.15 13.79
N LEU A 683 9.54 -29.23 12.51
CA LEU A 683 9.38 -28.14 11.56
C LEU A 683 7.91 -27.90 11.21
N THR A 684 7.10 -28.95 11.00
CA THR A 684 5.65 -28.80 10.82
C THR A 684 4.94 -28.31 12.08
N ALA A 685 5.34 -28.73 13.28
CA ALA A 685 4.74 -28.25 14.53
C ALA A 685 5.06 -26.77 14.81
N PHE A 686 6.25 -26.30 14.42
CA PHE A 686 6.63 -24.89 14.49
C PHE A 686 5.91 -24.05 13.42
N ALA A 687 5.75 -24.57 12.20
CA ALA A 687 4.94 -23.92 11.16
C ALA A 687 3.45 -23.81 11.56
N ILE A 688 2.87 -24.86 12.15
CA ILE A 688 1.50 -24.84 12.70
C ILE A 688 1.41 -23.88 13.89
N GLY A 689 2.43 -23.85 14.77
CA GLY A 689 2.48 -22.93 15.92
C GLY A 689 2.53 -21.45 15.53
N CYS A 690 3.19 -21.13 14.42
CA CYS A 690 3.28 -19.75 13.94
C CYS A 690 2.12 -19.36 13.01
N GLY A 691 1.50 -20.32 12.32
CA GLY A 691 0.16 -20.14 11.74
C GLY A 691 -0.90 -19.88 12.82
N LEU A 692 -0.83 -20.57 13.97
CA LEU A 692 -1.71 -20.33 15.13
C LEU A 692 -1.41 -19.01 15.85
N ALA A 693 -0.15 -18.60 15.92
CA ALA A 693 0.23 -17.27 16.42
C ALA A 693 -0.28 -16.16 15.49
N ALA A 694 -0.16 -16.32 14.17
CA ALA A 694 -0.75 -15.42 13.19
C ALA A 694 -2.29 -15.37 13.30
N PHE A 695 -2.96 -16.51 13.51
CA PHE A 695 -4.41 -16.59 13.75
C PHE A 695 -4.84 -15.89 15.06
N VAL A 696 -4.02 -15.96 16.12
CA VAL A 696 -4.30 -15.27 17.40
C VAL A 696 -3.96 -13.78 17.31
N LEU A 697 -2.94 -13.39 16.56
CA LEU A 697 -2.58 -11.98 16.33
C LEU A 697 -3.56 -11.25 15.40
N ASN A 698 -4.30 -11.99 14.55
CA ASN A 698 -5.41 -11.48 13.75
C ASN A 698 -6.60 -10.95 14.59
N THR A 699 -6.51 -10.97 15.93
CA THR A 699 -7.51 -10.36 16.84
C THR A 699 -7.09 -9.00 17.42
N LEU A 700 -5.98 -8.42 16.98
CA LEU A 700 -5.56 -7.05 17.30
C LEU A 700 -5.53 -6.22 16.00
N GLN A 701 -6.64 -5.54 15.73
CA GLN A 701 -7.02 -4.83 14.49
C GLN A 701 -6.16 -3.60 14.14
N THR A 702 -4.82 -3.68 14.14
CA THR A 702 -3.99 -2.49 13.78
C THR A 702 -3.41 -2.52 12.37
N GLU A 703 -3.41 -3.63 11.63
CA GLU A 703 -2.88 -3.70 10.25
C GLU A 703 -3.84 -4.44 9.33
N PRO A 704 -4.20 -3.92 8.14
CA PRO A 704 -5.01 -4.65 7.17
C PRO A 704 -4.26 -5.90 6.66
N LEU A 705 -4.97 -7.03 6.56
CA LEU A 705 -4.41 -8.28 6.03
C LEU A 705 -4.53 -8.28 4.50
N ALA A 706 -3.50 -7.79 3.82
CA ALA A 706 -3.48 -7.61 2.37
C ALA A 706 -2.19 -8.18 1.75
N LEU A 707 -2.19 -9.49 1.45
CA LEU A 707 -0.95 -10.20 1.13
C LEU A 707 -0.21 -9.76 -0.16
N ILE A 708 -0.94 -9.17 -1.11
CA ILE A 708 -0.46 -8.94 -2.49
C ILE A 708 -0.62 -7.47 -2.91
N GLU A 709 -1.27 -6.66 -2.08
CA GLU A 709 -1.72 -5.33 -2.49
C GLU A 709 -0.71 -4.24 -2.21
N GLY A 710 0.40 -4.61 -1.55
CA GLY A 710 1.49 -3.70 -1.27
C GLY A 710 1.27 -2.79 -0.06
N VAL A 711 0.37 -3.16 0.85
CA VAL A 711 -0.17 -2.33 1.96
C VAL A 711 0.01 -3.02 3.33
N SER A 712 0.66 -4.19 3.37
CA SER A 712 0.66 -5.02 4.57
C SER A 712 2.00 -5.68 4.85
N MET A 713 2.57 -5.34 6.00
CA MET A 713 3.81 -5.93 6.50
C MET A 713 3.66 -7.44 6.79
N TRP A 714 2.44 -7.96 6.97
CA TRP A 714 2.20 -9.38 7.29
C TRP A 714 2.80 -10.34 6.26
N SER A 715 2.79 -9.97 4.98
CA SER A 715 3.40 -10.76 3.90
C SER A 715 4.91 -10.91 4.09
N THR A 716 5.55 -9.78 4.41
CA THR A 716 6.98 -9.71 4.69
C THR A 716 7.34 -10.50 5.96
N GLU A 717 6.56 -10.34 7.03
CA GLU A 717 6.79 -11.07 8.28
C GLU A 717 6.60 -12.59 8.11
N ALA A 718 5.63 -13.02 7.30
CA ALA A 718 5.44 -14.43 6.98
C ALA A 718 6.64 -15.03 6.23
N ILE A 719 7.20 -14.32 5.25
CA ILE A 719 8.39 -14.76 4.51
C ILE A 719 9.62 -14.77 5.43
N ARG A 720 9.79 -13.76 6.30
CA ARG A 720 10.88 -13.71 7.29
C ARG A 720 10.80 -14.86 8.27
N PHE A 721 9.59 -15.20 8.71
CA PHE A 721 9.38 -16.36 9.55
C PHE A 721 9.78 -17.66 8.83
N ALA A 722 9.38 -17.84 7.57
CA ALA A 722 9.83 -18.98 6.77
C ALA A 722 11.36 -19.01 6.60
N ALA A 723 11.99 -17.85 6.40
CA ALA A 723 13.45 -17.72 6.33
C ALA A 723 14.11 -18.14 7.65
N LEU A 724 13.52 -17.82 8.80
CA LEU A 724 14.00 -18.22 10.12
C LEU A 724 13.94 -19.75 10.28
N VAL A 725 12.83 -20.38 9.92
CA VAL A 725 12.66 -21.85 9.95
C VAL A 725 13.77 -22.55 9.19
N VAL A 726 13.97 -22.08 7.96
CA VAL A 726 14.94 -22.62 7.01
C VAL A 726 16.37 -22.41 7.53
N THR A 727 16.66 -21.23 8.07
CA THR A 727 17.96 -20.91 8.67
C THR A 727 18.26 -21.81 9.86
N VAL A 728 17.33 -21.96 10.80
CA VAL A 728 17.49 -22.83 11.98
C VAL A 728 17.68 -24.28 11.57
N TYR A 729 16.94 -24.76 10.56
CA TYR A 729 17.12 -26.09 10.01
C TYR A 729 18.56 -26.32 9.50
N TRP A 730 19.11 -25.38 8.73
CA TRP A 730 20.48 -25.50 8.23
C TRP A 730 21.56 -25.25 9.28
N VAL A 731 21.29 -24.46 10.32
CA VAL A 731 22.19 -24.36 11.48
C VAL A 731 22.31 -25.74 12.14
N ILE A 732 21.17 -26.42 12.33
CA ILE A 732 21.13 -27.76 12.90
C ILE A 732 21.81 -28.80 12.00
N GLU A 733 21.70 -28.70 10.67
CA GLU A 733 22.45 -29.58 9.76
C GLU A 733 23.96 -29.29 9.78
N THR A 734 24.36 -28.02 9.75
CA THR A 734 25.76 -27.60 9.82
C THR A 734 26.41 -27.99 11.15
N ALA A 735 25.69 -27.91 12.26
CA ALA A 735 26.19 -28.33 13.57
C ALA A 735 26.44 -29.85 13.66
N LYS A 736 25.73 -30.67 12.87
CA LYS A 736 25.95 -32.11 12.80
C LYS A 736 27.07 -32.51 11.84
N PHE A 737 27.51 -31.58 10.98
CA PHE A 737 28.50 -31.85 9.95
C PHE A 737 29.77 -32.52 10.50
N PRO A 738 30.41 -32.09 11.61
CA PRO A 738 31.61 -32.76 12.13
C PRO A 738 31.39 -34.21 12.56
N LEU A 739 30.18 -34.54 13.04
CA LEU A 739 29.82 -35.89 13.49
C LEU A 739 29.47 -36.82 12.32
N LEU A 740 28.79 -36.28 11.31
CA LEU A 740 28.28 -37.05 10.17
C LEU A 740 29.24 -37.10 8.99
N LEU A 741 30.26 -36.23 8.93
CA LEU A 741 31.21 -36.15 7.82
C LEU A 741 31.81 -37.53 7.49
N TRP A 742 32.32 -38.24 8.49
CA TRP A 742 32.90 -39.56 8.30
C TRP A 742 31.87 -40.64 7.97
N GLU A 743 30.65 -40.55 8.51
CA GLU A 743 29.55 -41.46 8.16
C GLU A 743 29.08 -41.25 6.72
N GLN A 744 29.05 -40.00 6.24
CA GLN A 744 28.68 -39.64 4.87
C GLN A 744 29.77 -39.98 3.87
N LEU A 745 31.04 -39.86 4.24
CA LEU A 745 32.17 -40.36 3.45
C LEU A 745 32.12 -41.90 3.34
N ASN A 746 31.65 -42.61 4.38
CA ASN A 746 31.40 -44.06 4.35
C ASN A 746 30.18 -44.46 3.51
N PHE A 747 29.21 -43.57 3.25
CA PHE A 747 27.95 -43.89 2.55
C PHE A 747 28.09 -44.06 1.02
N SER A 748 29.30 -44.01 0.46
CA SER A 748 29.50 -44.43 -0.93
C SER A 748 29.29 -45.93 -1.14
N GLY A 749 29.05 -46.73 -0.08
CA GLY A 749 28.37 -48.04 -0.12
C GLY A 749 29.03 -49.13 -0.98
N LYS A 750 30.17 -48.83 -1.58
CA LYS A 750 30.98 -49.71 -2.42
C LYS A 750 32.25 -50.19 -1.72
N PHE A 751 32.47 -49.76 -0.47
CA PHE A 751 33.70 -50.04 0.26
C PHE A 751 33.40 -50.37 1.71
N GLY A 752 33.58 -51.65 2.05
CA GLY A 752 33.45 -52.23 3.37
C GLY A 752 34.66 -51.92 4.24
N VAL A 753 34.89 -50.64 4.53
CA VAL A 753 35.77 -50.27 5.64
C VAL A 753 34.99 -50.54 6.93
N SER A 754 35.24 -51.72 7.52
CA SER A 754 34.75 -52.08 8.85
C SER A 754 35.08 -50.98 9.86
N ALA A 755 34.13 -50.66 10.74
CA ALA A 755 34.22 -49.65 11.78
C ALA A 755 35.32 -49.89 12.86
N ASP A 756 36.20 -50.88 12.66
CA ASP A 756 37.32 -51.17 13.55
C ASP A 756 38.63 -50.51 13.07
N ASN A 757 38.89 -49.33 13.63
CA ASN A 757 40.19 -48.80 14.04
C ASN A 757 41.41 -48.98 13.10
N ARG A 758 41.68 -47.96 12.26
CA ARG A 758 42.84 -47.05 12.42
C ARG A 758 43.06 -46.15 11.19
N CYS A 759 42.52 -44.93 11.26
CA CYS A 759 42.97 -43.74 10.48
C CYS A 759 43.29 -42.57 11.44
N TYR A 760 43.81 -42.88 12.62
CA TYR A 760 43.74 -42.06 13.84
C TYR A 760 44.49 -40.71 13.84
N ALA A 761 45.48 -40.49 12.98
CA ALA A 761 46.29 -39.28 13.02
C ALA A 761 45.66 -38.14 12.22
N HIS A 762 45.27 -38.41 10.97
CA HIS A 762 44.63 -37.44 10.08
C HIS A 762 43.18 -37.17 10.47
N ASP A 763 42.46 -38.21 10.91
CA ASP A 763 41.13 -38.08 11.50
C ASP A 763 41.15 -37.20 12.75
N ARG A 764 42.02 -37.47 13.73
CA ARG A 764 42.15 -36.60 14.92
C ARG A 764 42.59 -35.19 14.58
N TYR A 765 43.39 -34.98 13.54
CA TYR A 765 43.78 -33.63 13.12
C TYR A 765 42.60 -32.84 12.58
N LEU A 766 41.85 -33.42 11.63
CA LEU A 766 40.65 -32.81 11.06
C LEU A 766 39.55 -32.63 12.12
N ASP A 767 39.26 -33.66 12.92
CA ASP A 767 38.26 -33.63 14.00
C ASP A 767 38.60 -32.58 15.07
N ARG A 768 39.86 -32.49 15.52
CA ARG A 768 40.27 -31.41 16.44
C ARG A 768 40.08 -30.03 15.81
N ARG A 769 40.39 -29.88 14.52
CA ARG A 769 40.27 -28.59 13.83
C ARG A 769 38.82 -28.20 13.62
N LEU A 770 37.97 -29.14 13.21
CA LEU A 770 36.52 -28.96 13.12
C LEU A 770 35.93 -28.63 14.48
N LYS A 771 36.24 -29.38 15.55
CA LYS A 771 35.79 -29.08 16.92
C LYS A 771 36.25 -27.71 17.42
N ARG A 772 37.46 -27.27 17.06
CA ARG A 772 38.01 -25.96 17.44
C ARG A 772 37.38 -24.81 16.65
N ASN A 773 37.25 -24.95 15.33
CA ASN A 773 36.68 -23.92 14.45
C ASN A 773 35.17 -23.82 14.62
N MET A 774 34.49 -24.95 14.74
CA MET A 774 33.05 -25.06 14.95
C MET A 774 32.63 -25.01 16.42
N HIS A 775 33.54 -24.63 17.33
CA HIS A 775 33.21 -24.52 18.74
C HIS A 775 32.15 -23.44 18.93
N VAL A 776 31.02 -23.78 19.53
CA VAL A 776 29.86 -22.87 19.67
C VAL A 776 30.27 -21.52 20.26
N ARG A 777 31.07 -21.51 21.33
CA ARG A 777 31.60 -20.27 21.94
C ARG A 777 32.33 -19.36 20.94
N ARG A 778 33.15 -19.92 20.05
CA ARG A 778 33.91 -19.14 19.07
C ARG A 778 32.99 -18.58 17.99
N ILE A 779 32.09 -19.42 17.45
CA ILE A 779 31.11 -18.97 16.45
C ILE A 779 30.22 -17.87 17.04
N SER A 780 29.74 -18.03 18.28
CA SER A 780 28.93 -17.01 18.96
C SER A 780 29.66 -15.67 19.11
N ILE A 781 30.95 -15.68 19.49
CA ILE A 781 31.76 -14.45 19.58
C ILE A 781 31.91 -13.79 18.21
N LEU A 782 32.26 -14.56 17.18
CA LEU A 782 32.40 -14.03 15.81
C LEU A 782 31.06 -13.50 15.27
N THR A 783 29.95 -14.18 15.57
CA THR A 783 28.60 -13.76 15.18
C THR A 783 28.22 -12.45 15.84
N PHE A 784 28.51 -12.29 17.13
CA PHE A 784 28.25 -11.05 17.85
C PHE A 784 29.05 -9.88 17.28
N LEU A 785 30.34 -10.09 16.99
CA LEU A 785 31.19 -9.07 16.35
C LEU A 785 30.70 -8.71 14.95
N ALA A 786 30.33 -9.70 14.13
CA ALA A 786 29.77 -9.47 12.80
C ALA A 786 28.42 -8.76 12.85
N TRP A 787 27.60 -9.06 13.86
CA TRP A 787 26.31 -8.40 14.08
C TRP A 787 26.49 -6.93 14.46
N ILE A 788 27.39 -6.61 15.41
CA ILE A 788 27.73 -5.23 15.74
C ILE A 788 28.28 -4.48 14.52
N LEU A 789 29.21 -5.09 13.77
CA LEU A 789 29.79 -4.46 12.59
C LEU A 789 28.72 -4.16 11.53
N SER A 790 27.84 -5.13 11.25
CA SER A 790 26.75 -4.95 10.30
C SER A 790 25.78 -3.86 10.76
N PHE A 791 25.46 -3.83 12.06
CA PHE A 791 24.61 -2.81 12.65
C PHE A 791 25.22 -1.40 12.52
N VAL A 792 26.53 -1.26 12.79
CA VAL A 792 27.24 0.02 12.63
C VAL A 792 27.26 0.48 11.17
N VAL A 793 27.52 -0.42 10.22
CA VAL A 793 27.50 -0.09 8.77
C VAL A 793 26.13 0.40 8.33
N ILE A 794 25.06 -0.29 8.75
CA ILE A 794 23.69 0.11 8.42
C ILE A 794 23.37 1.47 9.03
N LEU A 795 23.66 1.69 10.32
CA LEU A 795 23.41 2.99 10.95
C LEU A 795 24.20 4.14 10.29
N SER A 796 25.41 3.87 9.80
CA SER A 796 26.25 4.91 9.16
C SER A 796 25.80 5.32 7.75
N LEU A 797 24.96 4.51 7.10
CA LEU A 797 24.55 4.69 5.70
C LEU A 797 23.02 4.80 5.55
N GLY A 798 22.33 5.15 6.63
CA GLY A 798 20.87 5.34 6.67
C GLY A 798 20.12 4.18 7.33
N VAL A 799 19.23 4.52 8.27
CA VAL A 799 18.33 3.56 8.91
C VAL A 799 17.25 3.17 7.91
N PRO A 800 16.99 1.87 7.67
CA PRO A 800 15.95 1.47 6.75
C PRO A 800 14.57 1.93 7.24
N PHE A 801 13.80 2.57 6.37
CA PHE A 801 12.37 2.80 6.58
C PHE A 801 11.63 1.47 6.82
N THR A 802 10.64 1.53 7.70
CA THR A 802 9.77 0.40 8.07
C THR A 802 8.32 0.88 7.98
N PRO A 803 7.54 0.40 6.99
CA PRO A 803 6.14 0.78 6.83
C PRO A 803 5.27 0.04 7.86
N TYR A 804 5.24 0.49 9.11
CA TYR A 804 4.43 -0.13 10.16
C TYR A 804 3.22 0.73 10.55
N ARG A 805 2.12 0.07 10.93
CA ARG A 805 0.96 0.63 11.59
C ARG A 805 0.79 0.01 12.97
N GLY A 806 1.07 0.82 13.98
CA GLY A 806 0.92 0.50 15.38
C GLY A 806 2.15 -0.14 16.03
N PRO A 807 2.24 -0.08 17.37
CA PRO A 807 3.42 -0.50 18.12
C PRO A 807 3.68 -2.01 18.04
N PHE A 808 2.63 -2.82 17.89
CA PHE A 808 2.77 -4.27 17.85
C PHE A 808 3.60 -4.73 16.65
N VAL A 809 3.27 -4.26 15.44
CA VAL A 809 3.95 -4.64 14.20
C VAL A 809 5.38 -4.10 14.19
N TYR A 810 5.60 -2.90 14.71
CA TYR A 810 6.93 -2.35 14.91
C TYR A 810 7.82 -3.27 15.78
N TYR A 811 7.34 -3.68 16.97
CA TYR A 811 8.12 -4.56 17.84
C TYR A 811 8.27 -5.97 17.25
N LEU A 812 7.29 -6.45 16.50
CA LEU A 812 7.39 -7.72 15.79
C LEU A 812 8.52 -7.70 14.76
N ASP A 813 8.59 -6.67 13.89
CA ASP A 813 9.70 -6.47 12.94
C ASP A 813 11.03 -6.43 13.70
N LEU A 814 11.12 -5.62 14.75
CA LEU A 814 12.34 -5.44 15.53
C LEU A 814 12.83 -6.76 16.16
N ILE A 815 11.93 -7.55 16.76
CA ILE A 815 12.27 -8.82 17.39
C ILE A 815 12.56 -9.90 16.34
N LEU A 816 11.68 -10.08 15.36
CA LEU A 816 11.81 -11.15 14.37
C LEU A 816 13.03 -10.92 13.47
N LEU A 817 13.15 -9.73 12.87
CA LEU A 817 14.22 -9.42 11.94
C LEU A 817 15.54 -9.17 12.68
N LYS A 818 15.58 -8.14 13.55
CA LYS A 818 16.84 -7.60 14.07
C LYS A 818 17.41 -8.46 15.21
N ALA A 819 16.55 -9.00 16.09
CA ALA A 819 17.00 -9.76 17.26
C ALA A 819 17.17 -11.28 17.01
N ILE A 820 16.40 -11.87 16.08
CA ILE A 820 16.40 -13.33 15.87
C ILE A 820 16.96 -13.73 14.50
N LEU A 821 16.34 -13.27 13.40
CA LEU A 821 16.65 -13.75 12.06
C LEU A 821 18.06 -13.35 11.60
N VAL A 822 18.45 -12.07 11.74
CA VAL A 822 19.78 -11.60 11.34
C VAL A 822 20.90 -12.31 12.12
N PRO A 823 20.86 -12.42 13.46
CA PRO A 823 21.85 -13.20 14.21
C PRO A 823 21.87 -14.68 13.83
N ALA A 824 20.72 -15.32 13.61
CA ALA A 824 20.65 -16.72 13.17
C ALA A 824 21.28 -16.93 11.79
N PHE A 825 21.04 -16.00 10.86
CA PHE A 825 21.65 -15.99 9.53
C PHE A 825 23.16 -15.81 9.61
N LEU A 826 23.65 -14.83 10.39
CA LEU A 826 25.09 -14.61 10.58
C LEU A 826 25.76 -15.82 11.26
N PHE A 827 25.08 -16.45 12.22
CA PHE A 827 25.56 -17.69 12.84
C PHE A 827 25.69 -18.81 11.81
N LEU A 828 24.68 -18.99 10.95
CA LEU A 828 24.73 -19.94 9.84
C LEU A 828 25.91 -19.63 8.91
N MET A 829 26.04 -18.38 8.45
CA MET A 829 27.15 -17.92 7.60
C MET A 829 28.53 -18.24 8.18
N ILE A 830 28.75 -17.89 9.44
CA ILE A 830 30.05 -18.10 10.11
C ILE A 830 30.30 -19.59 10.34
N SER A 831 29.29 -20.36 10.75
CA SER A 831 29.42 -21.80 10.93
C SER A 831 29.80 -22.52 9.62
N VAL A 832 29.17 -22.16 8.51
CA VAL A 832 29.44 -22.74 7.19
C VAL A 832 30.83 -22.38 6.71
N THR A 833 31.24 -21.13 6.88
CA THR A 833 32.56 -20.66 6.44
C THR A 833 33.70 -21.20 7.30
N GLU A 834 33.53 -21.32 8.62
CA GLU A 834 34.50 -21.97 9.51
C GLU A 834 34.67 -23.47 9.20
N ALA A 835 33.58 -24.17 8.85
CA ALA A 835 33.63 -25.55 8.38
C ALA A 835 34.40 -25.65 7.05
N ALA A 836 34.11 -24.77 6.10
CA ALA A 836 34.81 -24.72 4.82
C ALA A 836 36.31 -24.42 5.00
N GLN A 837 36.67 -23.45 5.85
CA GLN A 837 38.06 -23.13 6.15
C GLN A 837 38.80 -24.28 6.84
N ALA A 838 38.14 -25.03 7.74
CA ALA A 838 38.73 -26.22 8.35
C ALA A 838 39.10 -27.28 7.31
N ILE A 839 38.23 -27.49 6.31
CA ILE A 839 38.45 -28.44 5.21
C ILE A 839 39.52 -27.94 4.24
N ILE A 840 39.47 -26.67 3.83
CA ILE A 840 40.52 -26.06 2.99
C ILE A 840 41.89 -26.21 3.65
N GLN A 841 41.99 -25.93 4.94
CA GLN A 841 43.26 -26.05 5.65
C GLN A 841 43.70 -27.51 5.82
N PHE A 842 42.77 -28.47 5.90
CA PHE A 842 43.08 -29.90 5.90
C PHE A 842 43.61 -30.38 4.54
N ILE A 843 42.94 -30.01 3.45
CA ILE A 843 43.37 -30.38 2.09
C ILE A 843 44.78 -29.84 1.81
N ARG A 844 45.10 -28.61 2.27
CA ARG A 844 46.46 -28.04 2.16
C ARG A 844 47.54 -28.85 2.86
N THR A 845 47.20 -29.61 3.89
CA THR A 845 48.17 -30.42 4.62
C THR A 845 48.43 -31.78 3.99
N ILE A 846 47.56 -32.23 3.07
CA ILE A 846 47.68 -33.54 2.42
C ILE A 846 48.99 -33.71 1.62
N PRO A 847 49.45 -32.75 0.80
CA PRO A 847 50.72 -32.90 0.06
C PRO A 847 51.97 -32.98 0.96
N ARG A 848 51.85 -32.60 2.24
CA ARG A 848 52.93 -32.57 3.23
C ARG A 848 52.81 -33.71 4.25
N ALA A 849 51.80 -34.56 4.11
CA ALA A 849 51.49 -35.63 5.04
C ALA A 849 52.28 -36.91 4.73
N ALA A 850 52.46 -37.74 5.76
CA ALA A 850 52.92 -39.11 5.59
C ALA A 850 51.92 -39.91 4.73
N PRO A 851 52.37 -40.97 4.00
CA PRO A 851 51.47 -41.81 3.22
C PRO A 851 50.28 -42.31 4.05
N TRP A 852 49.12 -42.40 3.41
CA TRP A 852 47.88 -42.87 4.03
C TRP A 852 48.11 -44.26 4.63
N PRO A 853 47.55 -44.52 5.83
CA PRO A 853 47.73 -45.80 6.50
C PRO A 853 47.23 -46.93 5.62
N ALA A 854 47.92 -48.08 5.69
CA ALA A 854 47.61 -49.25 4.86
C ALA A 854 46.14 -49.70 4.97
N SER A 855 45.44 -49.37 6.05
CA SER A 855 44.00 -49.61 6.22
C SER A 855 43.12 -48.94 5.15
N MET A 856 43.48 -47.75 4.65
CA MET A 856 42.70 -47.05 3.61
C MET A 856 42.98 -47.57 2.20
N THR A 857 44.12 -48.22 1.99
CA THR A 857 44.52 -48.78 0.70
C THR A 857 44.31 -50.29 0.62
N LYS A 858 44.20 -51.01 1.74
CA LYS A 858 44.09 -52.48 1.81
C LYS A 858 42.92 -53.02 1.00
N GLU A 859 41.73 -52.45 1.18
CA GLU A 859 40.55 -52.89 0.44
C GLU A 859 40.69 -52.69 -1.08
N TYR A 860 41.28 -51.55 -1.50
CA TYR A 860 41.56 -51.30 -2.91
C TYR A 860 42.70 -52.15 -3.45
N SER A 861 43.67 -52.48 -2.61
CA SER A 861 44.77 -53.37 -2.94
C SER A 861 44.24 -54.77 -3.21
N ASP A 862 43.33 -55.25 -2.36
CA ASP A 862 42.66 -56.55 -2.49
C ASP A 862 41.70 -56.57 -3.69
N THR A 863 40.99 -55.47 -3.97
CA THR A 863 40.00 -55.38 -5.06
C THR A 863 40.65 -55.17 -6.44
N LEU A 864 41.67 -54.32 -6.53
CA LEU A 864 42.33 -53.96 -7.79
C LEU A 864 43.60 -54.78 -8.04
N ASN A 865 44.06 -55.57 -7.06
CA ASN A 865 45.29 -56.36 -7.09
C ASN A 865 46.51 -55.50 -7.46
N ILE A 866 46.62 -54.33 -6.80
CA ILE A 866 47.69 -53.32 -6.93
C ILE A 866 48.30 -53.11 -5.54
N ASP A 867 49.62 -52.97 -5.45
CA ASP A 867 50.29 -52.70 -4.17
C ASP A 867 49.83 -51.37 -3.54
N ALA A 868 49.68 -51.37 -2.22
CA ALA A 868 49.19 -50.27 -1.40
C ALA A 868 50.01 -48.97 -1.57
N ALA A 869 51.26 -49.08 -2.00
CA ALA A 869 52.12 -47.93 -2.32
C ALA A 869 51.61 -47.11 -3.52
N TYR A 870 51.01 -47.75 -4.52
CA TYR A 870 50.54 -47.07 -5.76
C TYR A 870 49.11 -46.51 -5.64
N LEU A 871 48.38 -46.86 -4.58
CA LEU A 871 46.99 -46.45 -4.37
C LEU A 871 46.84 -45.14 -3.57
N GLN A 872 47.95 -44.56 -3.12
CA GLN A 872 47.98 -43.36 -2.26
C GLN A 872 47.35 -42.13 -2.92
N ASP A 873 47.69 -41.88 -4.20
CA ASP A 873 47.17 -40.75 -4.96
C ASP A 873 45.68 -40.94 -5.33
N TRP A 874 45.24 -42.18 -5.60
CA TRP A 874 43.84 -42.50 -5.85
C TRP A 874 42.94 -42.20 -4.65
N VAL A 875 43.35 -42.63 -3.44
CA VAL A 875 42.63 -42.34 -2.18
C VAL A 875 42.56 -40.83 -1.94
N THR A 876 43.62 -40.10 -2.28
CA THR A 876 43.68 -38.64 -2.17
C THR A 876 42.65 -37.95 -3.07
N ILE A 877 42.62 -38.28 -4.37
CA ILE A 877 41.68 -37.71 -5.34
C ILE A 877 40.24 -37.95 -4.89
N ARG A 878 39.93 -39.16 -4.44
CA ARG A 878 38.58 -39.50 -3.99
C ARG A 878 38.15 -38.75 -2.74
N LEU A 879 38.99 -38.78 -1.69
CA LEU A 879 38.72 -38.11 -0.42
C LEU A 879 38.53 -36.60 -0.63
N VAL A 880 39.41 -35.96 -1.39
CA VAL A 880 39.31 -34.53 -1.70
C VAL A 880 38.06 -34.23 -2.51
N GLY A 881 37.71 -35.08 -3.48
CA GLY A 881 36.47 -34.94 -4.26
C GLY A 881 35.21 -35.01 -3.39
N ASP A 882 35.09 -36.02 -2.54
CA ASP A 882 33.93 -36.20 -1.66
C ASP A 882 33.81 -35.07 -0.62
N MET A 883 34.93 -34.67 -0.02
CA MET A 883 34.96 -33.53 0.92
C MET A 883 34.57 -32.22 0.24
N THR A 884 35.07 -31.98 -0.98
CA THR A 884 34.71 -30.80 -1.78
C THR A 884 33.22 -30.77 -2.10
N GLN A 885 32.64 -31.91 -2.48
CA GLN A 885 31.22 -32.02 -2.81
C GLN A 885 30.32 -31.75 -1.60
N GLN A 886 30.63 -32.34 -0.45
CA GLN A 886 29.86 -32.11 0.78
C GLN A 886 29.99 -30.66 1.27
N THR A 887 31.18 -30.09 1.20
CA THR A 887 31.43 -28.70 1.63
C THR A 887 30.75 -27.70 0.69
N SER A 888 30.77 -27.91 -0.63
CA SER A 888 30.11 -27.02 -1.59
C SER A 888 28.58 -26.98 -1.39
N ARG A 889 27.97 -28.10 -0.98
CA ARG A 889 26.55 -28.12 -0.54
C ARG A 889 26.35 -27.26 0.71
N LEU A 890 27.23 -27.36 1.70
CA LEU A 890 27.18 -26.57 2.93
C LEU A 890 27.25 -25.06 2.63
N ILE A 891 28.17 -24.65 1.74
CA ILE A 891 28.36 -23.25 1.33
C ILE A 891 27.11 -22.65 0.69
N SER A 892 26.24 -23.47 0.09
CA SER A 892 25.00 -23.00 -0.52
C SER A 892 23.87 -22.70 0.48
N TYR A 893 23.87 -23.28 1.69
CA TYR A 893 22.76 -23.11 2.65
C TYR A 893 22.43 -21.65 2.97
N PRO A 894 23.40 -20.78 3.30
CA PRO A 894 23.07 -19.40 3.61
C PRO A 894 22.51 -18.64 2.40
N LEU A 895 22.87 -18.99 1.16
CA LEU A 895 22.36 -18.30 -0.04
C LEU A 895 20.85 -18.46 -0.20
N PHE A 896 20.31 -19.64 0.11
CA PHE A 896 18.86 -19.83 0.06
C PHE A 896 18.13 -19.06 1.17
N ALA A 897 18.72 -18.96 2.38
CA ALA A 897 18.16 -18.15 3.45
C ALA A 897 18.20 -16.66 3.07
N ALA A 898 19.32 -16.21 2.48
CA ALA A 898 19.46 -14.86 1.94
C ALA A 898 18.44 -14.57 0.83
N ALA A 899 18.15 -15.53 -0.07
CA ALA A 899 17.14 -15.36 -1.11
C ALA A 899 15.74 -15.07 -0.52
N LEU A 900 15.34 -15.78 0.54
CA LEU A 900 14.08 -15.51 1.24
C LEU A 900 14.10 -14.15 1.96
N MET A 901 15.23 -13.75 2.54
CA MET A 901 15.37 -12.44 3.16
C MET A 901 15.28 -11.29 2.14
N VAL A 902 15.86 -11.46 0.95
CA VAL A 902 15.73 -10.51 -0.17
C VAL A 902 14.29 -10.45 -0.67
N LEU A 903 13.64 -11.62 -0.83
CA LEU A 903 12.23 -11.72 -1.22
C LEU A 903 11.31 -10.98 -0.22
N ALA A 904 11.57 -11.11 1.08
CA ALA A 904 10.79 -10.43 2.12
C ALA A 904 10.90 -8.90 2.08
N ARG A 905 11.95 -8.35 1.45
CA ARG A 905 12.24 -6.91 1.32
C ARG A 905 11.79 -6.32 -0.01
N MET A 906 11.04 -7.06 -0.82
CA MET A 906 10.54 -6.55 -2.10
C MET A 906 9.50 -5.45 -1.88
N SER A 907 9.61 -4.39 -2.69
CA SER A 907 8.61 -3.32 -2.76
C SER A 907 7.23 -3.84 -3.16
N TYR A 908 7.11 -5.06 -3.70
CA TYR A 908 5.83 -5.68 -4.04
C TYR A 908 4.88 -5.83 -2.84
N PHE A 909 5.41 -6.19 -1.67
CA PHE A 909 4.60 -6.51 -0.49
C PHE A 909 4.24 -5.29 0.36
N ASP A 910 5.13 -4.31 0.40
CA ASP A 910 4.96 -3.04 1.12
C ASP A 910 5.98 -2.01 0.60
N ASN A 911 5.96 -0.76 1.10
CA ASN A 911 6.92 0.27 0.68
C ASN A 911 8.33 0.06 1.28
N TRP A 912 8.98 -1.03 0.88
CA TRP A 912 10.33 -1.35 1.31
C TRP A 912 11.38 -0.70 0.40
N HIS A 913 12.03 0.34 0.92
CA HIS A 913 13.28 0.85 0.35
C HIS A 913 14.49 0.13 0.96
N THR A 914 15.48 -0.21 0.12
CA THR A 914 16.69 -0.90 0.56
C THR A 914 17.85 0.09 0.68
N PRO A 915 18.31 0.43 1.89
CA PRO A 915 19.41 1.38 2.06
C PRO A 915 20.72 0.81 1.51
N PRO A 916 21.64 1.65 1.00
CA PRO A 916 22.92 1.21 0.45
C PRO A 916 23.75 0.37 1.45
N GLY A 917 23.70 0.71 2.74
CA GLY A 917 24.40 -0.03 3.78
C GLY A 917 23.99 -1.50 3.88
N LEU A 918 22.69 -1.79 3.69
CA LEU A 918 22.18 -3.17 3.69
C LEU A 918 22.68 -3.95 2.45
N LEU A 919 22.70 -3.31 1.28
CA LEU A 919 23.23 -3.91 0.05
C LEU A 919 24.72 -4.24 0.18
N ILE A 920 25.51 -3.37 0.81
CA ILE A 920 26.93 -3.61 1.06
C ILE A 920 27.13 -4.82 1.98
N VAL A 921 26.37 -4.92 3.07
CA VAL A 921 26.46 -6.07 4.00
C VAL A 921 26.09 -7.38 3.29
N ILE A 922 24.96 -7.42 2.57
CA ILE A 922 24.52 -8.60 1.81
C ILE A 922 25.57 -8.97 0.75
N GLY A 923 26.06 -7.97 0.00
CA GLY A 923 27.09 -8.14 -1.03
C GLY A 923 28.39 -8.71 -0.46
N PHE A 924 28.85 -8.22 0.69
CA PHE A 924 30.03 -8.73 1.38
C PHE A 924 29.84 -10.19 1.84
N CYS A 925 28.68 -10.53 2.42
CA CYS A 925 28.36 -11.89 2.81
C CYS A 925 28.42 -12.85 1.61
N ILE A 926 27.78 -12.48 0.50
CA ILE A 926 27.77 -13.28 -0.74
C ILE A 926 29.20 -13.42 -1.28
N ALA A 927 29.95 -12.32 -1.40
CA ALA A 927 31.32 -12.33 -1.89
C ALA A 927 32.24 -13.25 -1.05
N TYR A 928 32.05 -13.27 0.28
CA TYR A 928 32.83 -14.14 1.15
C TYR A 928 32.52 -15.63 0.97
N LEU A 929 31.26 -16.00 0.70
CA LEU A 929 30.90 -17.39 0.35
C LEU A 929 31.54 -17.81 -0.98
N PHE A 930 31.52 -16.93 -1.99
CA PHE A 930 32.18 -17.15 -3.26
C PHE A 930 33.70 -17.32 -3.10
N TYR A 931 34.32 -16.49 -2.27
CA TYR A 931 35.73 -16.62 -1.94
C TYR A 931 36.05 -18.00 -1.34
N CYS A 932 35.22 -18.50 -0.42
CA CYS A 932 35.41 -19.82 0.20
C CYS A 932 35.24 -20.97 -0.81
N ASP A 933 34.22 -20.94 -1.68
CA ASP A 933 34.03 -21.97 -2.73
C ASP A 933 35.16 -21.93 -3.76
N PHE A 934 35.56 -20.74 -4.20
CA PHE A 934 36.68 -20.58 -5.14
C PHE A 934 37.98 -21.14 -4.56
N ARG A 935 38.28 -20.82 -3.29
CA ARG A 935 39.49 -21.32 -2.60
C ARG A 935 39.46 -22.82 -2.38
N LEU A 936 38.30 -23.37 -2.03
CA LEU A 936 38.10 -24.81 -1.89
C LEU A 936 38.36 -25.51 -3.23
N LYS A 937 37.77 -24.98 -4.32
CA LYS A 937 37.93 -25.56 -5.65
C LYS A 937 39.37 -25.46 -6.17
N ALA A 938 39.97 -24.28 -6.11
CA ALA A 938 41.33 -24.07 -6.61
C ALA A 938 42.32 -25.04 -5.96
N LEU A 939 42.17 -25.26 -4.64
CA LEU A 939 42.99 -26.19 -3.90
C LEU A 939 42.68 -27.66 -4.23
N ALA A 940 41.41 -28.00 -4.40
CA ALA A 940 40.99 -29.35 -4.79
C ALA A 940 41.55 -29.72 -6.16
N ASP A 941 41.48 -28.80 -7.13
CA ASP A 941 42.00 -28.97 -8.49
C ASP A 941 43.54 -29.07 -8.50
N GLU A 942 44.22 -28.25 -7.71
CA GLU A 942 45.69 -28.33 -7.56
C GLU A 942 46.11 -29.69 -6.98
N THR A 943 45.40 -30.17 -5.96
CA THR A 943 45.69 -31.46 -5.31
C THR A 943 45.42 -32.64 -6.25
N GLU A 944 44.31 -32.58 -6.99
CA GLU A 944 43.93 -33.56 -8.00
C GLU A 944 44.96 -33.63 -9.13
N GLN A 945 45.35 -32.48 -9.71
CA GLN A 945 46.33 -32.43 -10.80
C GLN A 945 47.69 -32.97 -10.37
N ASN A 946 48.12 -32.68 -9.14
CA ASN A 946 49.39 -33.18 -8.60
C ASN A 946 49.34 -34.70 -8.40
N ALA A 947 48.26 -35.22 -7.82
CA ALA A 947 48.03 -36.66 -7.67
C ALA A 947 47.95 -37.38 -9.04
N MET A 948 47.26 -36.79 -10.01
CA MET A 948 47.13 -37.35 -11.36
C MET A 948 48.47 -37.37 -12.12
N LYS A 949 49.29 -36.31 -11.97
CA LYS A 949 50.65 -36.27 -12.53
C LYS A 949 51.53 -37.37 -11.95
N ASN A 950 51.43 -37.63 -10.65
CA ASN A 950 52.16 -38.70 -9.99
C ASN A 950 51.70 -40.09 -10.46
N LEU A 951 50.38 -40.34 -10.55
CA LEU A 951 49.83 -41.59 -11.09
C LEU A 951 50.29 -41.85 -12.55
N ARG A 952 50.26 -40.82 -13.40
CA ARG A 952 50.76 -40.92 -14.79
C ARG A 952 52.26 -41.22 -14.84
N ARG A 953 53.07 -40.57 -13.99
CA ARG A 953 54.51 -40.87 -13.86
C ARG A 953 54.75 -42.31 -13.44
N LEU A 954 53.99 -42.82 -12.47
CA LEU A 954 54.09 -44.20 -11.99
C LEU A 954 53.66 -45.22 -13.06
N SER A 955 52.63 -44.92 -13.86
CA SER A 955 52.24 -45.75 -15.01
C SER A 955 53.36 -45.80 -16.07
N ILE A 956 53.91 -44.64 -16.46
CA ILE A 956 54.95 -44.55 -17.49
C ILE A 956 56.26 -45.23 -17.03
N ALA A 957 56.67 -45.05 -15.77
CA ALA A 957 57.89 -45.64 -15.24
C ALA A 957 57.86 -47.18 -15.22
N ASN A 958 56.69 -47.77 -14.98
CA ASN A 958 56.53 -49.24 -14.96
C ASN A 958 56.23 -49.82 -16.34
N HIS A 959 55.84 -49.01 -17.33
CA HIS A 959 55.55 -49.45 -18.70
C HIS A 959 56.80 -49.95 -19.45
N GLY A 960 58.01 -49.51 -19.05
CA GLY A 960 59.29 -49.92 -19.64
C GLY A 960 59.93 -51.17 -19.04
N ASN A 961 59.35 -51.77 -17.99
CA ASN A 961 59.95 -52.90 -17.27
C ASN A 961 59.32 -54.24 -17.73
N VAL A 962 60.07 -55.08 -18.44
CA VAL A 962 59.59 -56.33 -19.08
C VAL A 962 59.04 -57.36 -18.07
N LYS A 963 59.45 -57.27 -16.79
CA LYS A 963 58.94 -58.15 -15.70
C LYS A 963 57.58 -57.71 -15.12
N ASP A 964 57.16 -56.46 -15.30
CA ASP A 964 56.00 -55.86 -14.62
C ASP A 964 54.87 -55.40 -15.57
N SER A 965 54.81 -55.95 -16.79
CA SER A 965 53.81 -55.59 -17.82
C SER A 965 52.36 -55.65 -17.34
N SER A 966 52.03 -56.59 -16.44
CA SER A 966 50.68 -56.69 -15.84
C SER A 966 50.37 -55.59 -14.83
N LEU A 967 51.38 -55.02 -14.16
CA LEU A 967 51.25 -53.91 -13.22
C LEU A 967 51.09 -52.58 -13.97
N ALA A 968 51.82 -52.38 -15.07
CA ALA A 968 51.70 -51.20 -15.91
C ALA A 968 50.27 -51.04 -16.48
N GLY A 969 49.68 -52.13 -16.99
CA GLY A 969 48.29 -52.12 -17.47
C GLY A 969 47.27 -51.80 -16.35
N LYS A 970 47.49 -52.32 -15.14
CA LYS A 970 46.66 -52.00 -13.97
C LYS A 970 46.78 -50.54 -13.55
N LEU A 971 47.98 -49.95 -13.55
CA LEU A 971 48.21 -48.54 -13.22
C LEU A 971 47.58 -47.60 -14.27
N THR A 972 47.62 -47.97 -15.56
CA THR A 972 46.92 -47.23 -16.61
C THR A 972 45.41 -47.26 -16.38
N SER A 973 44.84 -48.43 -16.05
CA SER A 973 43.41 -48.54 -15.71
C SER A 973 43.02 -47.74 -14.46
N LEU A 974 43.91 -47.67 -13.45
CA LEU A 974 43.71 -46.84 -12.26
C LEU A 974 43.72 -45.34 -12.61
N SER A 975 44.61 -44.92 -13.51
CA SER A 975 44.66 -43.54 -13.99
C SER A 975 43.41 -43.14 -14.77
N GLU A 976 42.89 -44.01 -15.64
CA GLU A 976 41.63 -43.79 -16.35
C GLU A 976 40.44 -43.73 -15.39
N LEU A 977 40.42 -44.58 -14.37
CA LEU A 977 39.37 -44.58 -13.35
C LEU A 977 39.42 -43.30 -12.51
N ALA A 978 40.62 -42.83 -12.17
CA ALA A 978 40.83 -41.55 -11.49
C ALA A 978 40.35 -40.37 -12.33
N GLU A 979 40.62 -40.38 -13.64
CA GLU A 979 40.20 -39.34 -14.58
C GLU A 979 38.67 -39.31 -14.73
N ARG A 980 38.03 -40.48 -14.87
CA ARG A 980 36.55 -40.57 -14.89
C ARG A 980 35.91 -40.09 -13.59
N TYR A 981 36.49 -40.40 -12.44
CA TYR A 981 35.99 -39.93 -11.15
C TYR A 981 36.15 -38.41 -11.01
N ALA A 982 37.28 -37.87 -11.45
CA ALA A 982 37.54 -36.44 -11.44
C ALA A 982 36.52 -35.70 -12.31
N GLU A 983 36.30 -36.13 -13.56
CA GLU A 983 35.30 -35.55 -14.46
C GLU A 983 33.88 -35.53 -13.85
N GLY A 984 33.49 -36.57 -13.12
CA GLY A 984 32.18 -36.68 -12.49
C GLY A 984 32.01 -35.87 -11.18
N THR A 985 33.09 -35.66 -10.43
CA THR A 985 33.04 -35.07 -9.07
C THR A 985 33.39 -33.58 -9.08
N TYR A 986 34.30 -33.18 -9.97
CA TYR A 986 34.86 -31.84 -10.05
C TYR A 986 34.06 -30.97 -11.03
N LYS A 987 32.78 -30.74 -10.68
CA LYS A 987 31.81 -30.06 -11.55
C LYS A 987 32.23 -28.64 -12.00
N PRO A 988 31.90 -28.26 -13.26
CA PRO A 988 31.99 -26.87 -13.72
C PRO A 988 31.19 -25.92 -12.84
N PHE A 989 31.57 -24.65 -12.79
CA PHE A 989 30.96 -23.63 -11.91
C PHE A 989 29.42 -23.59 -12.00
N VAL A 990 28.87 -23.66 -13.20
CA VAL A 990 27.41 -23.59 -13.46
C VAL A 990 26.63 -24.75 -12.82
N GLN A 991 27.26 -25.90 -12.62
CA GLN A 991 26.62 -27.09 -12.04
C GLN A 991 26.79 -27.17 -10.51
N ARG A 992 27.38 -26.15 -9.88
CA ARG A 992 27.62 -26.13 -8.43
C ARG A 992 26.41 -25.58 -7.66
N PRO A 993 26.15 -26.08 -6.44
CA PRO A 993 25.06 -25.57 -5.59
C PRO A 993 25.15 -24.06 -5.31
N ILE A 994 26.36 -23.49 -5.24
CA ILE A 994 26.55 -22.05 -5.01
C ILE A 994 25.96 -21.19 -6.14
N PHE A 995 26.08 -21.66 -7.40
CA PHE A 995 25.53 -20.96 -8.56
C PHE A 995 23.99 -20.99 -8.54
N GLN A 996 23.40 -22.13 -8.17
CA GLN A 996 21.94 -22.26 -8.01
C GLN A 996 21.40 -21.34 -6.91
N GLY A 997 22.10 -21.25 -5.76
CA GLY A 997 21.75 -20.32 -4.69
C GLY A 997 21.83 -18.86 -5.13
N MET A 998 22.87 -18.48 -5.87
CA MET A 998 23.01 -17.13 -6.43
C MET A 998 21.90 -16.82 -7.45
N LEU A 999 21.56 -17.77 -8.33
CA LEU A 999 20.48 -17.60 -9.29
C LEU A 999 19.16 -17.29 -8.58
N LEU A 1000 18.87 -17.95 -7.45
CA LEU A 1000 17.66 -17.66 -6.67
C LEU A 1000 17.67 -16.25 -6.07
N ILE A 1001 18.81 -15.76 -5.59
CA ILE A 1001 18.94 -14.38 -5.10
C ILE A 1001 18.73 -13.39 -6.25
N ILE A 1002 19.33 -13.64 -7.41
CA ILE A 1002 19.16 -12.80 -8.60
C ILE A 1002 17.70 -12.79 -9.04
N MET A 1003 17.03 -13.95 -9.06
CA MET A 1003 15.61 -14.04 -9.36
C MET A 1003 14.78 -13.26 -8.34
N ALA A 1004 15.04 -13.43 -7.03
CA ALA A 1004 14.33 -12.69 -5.98
C ALA A 1004 14.54 -11.17 -6.11
N ALA A 1005 15.75 -10.73 -6.42
CA ALA A 1005 16.07 -9.33 -6.66
C ALA A 1005 15.40 -8.82 -7.95
N ALA A 1006 15.48 -9.56 -9.05
CA ALA A 1006 14.91 -9.19 -10.34
C ALA A 1006 13.38 -9.05 -10.28
N ILE A 1007 12.69 -9.93 -9.55
CA ILE A 1007 11.25 -9.79 -9.28
C ILE A 1007 10.99 -8.52 -8.46
N GLY A 1008 11.87 -8.16 -7.52
CA GLY A 1008 11.73 -6.93 -6.72
C GLY A 1008 11.78 -5.64 -7.56
N TYR A 1009 12.48 -5.67 -8.70
CA TYR A 1009 12.54 -4.58 -9.65
C TYR A 1009 11.48 -4.69 -10.76
N THR A 1010 10.46 -5.56 -10.65
CA THR A 1010 9.53 -5.75 -11.78
C THR A 1010 8.65 -4.56 -12.11
N ASP A 1011 8.42 -3.66 -11.15
CA ASP A 1011 7.77 -2.37 -11.44
C ASP A 1011 8.63 -1.54 -12.44
N TYR A 1012 9.96 -1.74 -12.41
CA TYR A 1012 10.92 -1.21 -13.39
C TYR A 1012 11.20 -2.15 -14.58
N LEU A 1013 10.69 -3.39 -14.62
CA LEU A 1013 10.90 -4.30 -15.77
C LEU A 1013 10.28 -3.74 -17.04
N SER A 1014 9.21 -2.95 -16.92
CA SER A 1014 8.59 -2.23 -18.04
C SER A 1014 9.56 -1.20 -18.65
N ILE A 1015 10.34 -0.52 -17.81
CA ILE A 1015 11.40 0.42 -18.19
C ILE A 1015 12.61 -0.36 -18.71
N MET A 1016 13.00 -1.44 -18.05
CA MET A 1016 14.11 -2.32 -18.45
C MET A 1016 13.85 -3.00 -19.80
N MET A 1017 12.62 -3.45 -20.09
CA MET A 1017 12.24 -3.98 -21.40
C MET A 1017 12.16 -2.89 -22.45
N LYS A 1018 11.66 -1.68 -22.13
CA LYS A 1018 11.71 -0.53 -23.05
C LYS A 1018 13.14 -0.08 -23.37
N VAL A 1019 14.08 -0.24 -22.43
CA VAL A 1019 15.50 0.09 -22.60
C VAL A 1019 16.28 -1.03 -23.31
N LEU A 1020 15.88 -2.30 -23.12
CA LEU A 1020 16.51 -3.45 -23.77
C LEU A 1020 15.95 -3.76 -25.17
N GLY A 1021 14.87 -3.11 -25.59
CA GLY A 1021 14.28 -3.21 -26.94
C GLY A 1021 13.06 -4.12 -26.97
#